data_AF-A0A1H0HB56-F1
#
_entry.id   AF-A0A1H0HB56-F1
#
_cell.length_a   1.000
_cell.length_b   1.000
_cell.length_c   1.000
_cell.angle_alpha   90.00
_cell.angle_beta   90.00
_cell.angle_gamma   90.00
#
_symmetry.space_group_name_H-M   'P 1'
#
loop_
_entity.id
_entity.type
_entity.pdbx_description
1 polymer ?
#
loop_
_entity_poly.entity_id
_entity_poly.type
_entity_poly.pdbx_seq_one_letter_code
_entity_poly.pdbx_strand_id
1 'polypeptide(L)'
;MRMVSRTLGRLAGVISAKGFRFKRSEETDRDAKGGPHDRSDCNPMSPLWQSGSLPIVGIVTPVRNRIAWSVSFVQQILAQSYPFIRIYVVDASSTDGTPLAIQALGHPAVRLIPVSSSNYWTGATNEGVSCALADGCDYIITLNDDAIVPRGFVETLVSTAIRRGIKILGSMISYSHEPGRIWGAGSYNDWSAGNFLQTKFANTWYAQQGELGNEVIEAECLCGNGTLIEASVFEKIGVYNSKFTPHYHADTEFTLRARRYGINSFVATKAWIYNRFYESTDGAMTARNRRYFSLRSANYLRPILFVLQQYCPSGDRVVAFCKYVERYLFDADQRTISRLVRCAFFLSDLSAKGEFTGKNFYSSGSRELDFCSDLHFTLQLKGREFLMVSAMLLLRRQFTDVEKKHYLQYVETEESRRLVLLDLMKRPEFMAWGNVTPEVSLLLGNSKSDPLLFKNSSDVSFAIGALLSSYGKLPNSRQFREVLDLLLTKPRGVLYPHLSSSDGNSVGAPPCIESEQEDNVQKPVVYVNGDVLCMAELDSRARTGVFRYVEAIVDQILDEGKVIARIFHSSDLDDGWEKVVRRLPHLSHYHVDKPIRPSNGSRKDIVFYPYFPFSDFDPRFLDQKRVFTLCDLFPATNPEWFTKEATTNFLRQLRHLPSADHIICISAETEKNLRRYAPTLKGSTSVAYLGVRTPVWDIESAVTKPDFTPSGRYMLCIGTLEPRKNLATVIKAMTRLQQTEFADVHLVVVGASGWNVNFAEEAKSLDGKIVFLGHVEDEVLWKLYRSAVCTVFPSLAEGFGFPIVESFASGTPVITSNLSSMKEIAGEDAILVDPLDDADLCRAMVSLLSNPDQGRALAIRGLQRAHEFSWGKCLSSHVSEFVRVYQEA
;
A
#
# COMPACT_ATOMS: atom_id res chain seq x y z
N MET A 1 -50.04 -8.29 28.88
CA MET A 1 -49.66 -8.18 30.32
C MET A 1 -50.24 -9.30 31.22
N ARG A 2 -50.51 -10.52 30.71
CA ARG A 2 -50.76 -11.74 31.54
C ARG A 2 -49.97 -12.98 31.08
N MET A 3 -49.03 -12.81 30.15
CA MET A 3 -48.14 -13.87 29.64
C MET A 3 -46.64 -13.57 29.88
N VAL A 4 -46.34 -12.55 30.69
CA VAL A 4 -44.96 -12.17 31.10
C VAL A 4 -44.65 -12.63 32.54
N SER A 5 -45.65 -13.11 33.28
CA SER A 5 -45.48 -13.58 34.67
C SER A 5 -45.20 -15.08 34.80
N ARG A 6 -45.25 -15.87 33.72
CA ARG A 6 -45.00 -17.33 33.76
C ARG A 6 -43.60 -17.75 33.31
N THR A 7 -42.81 -16.85 32.75
CA THR A 7 -41.45 -17.15 32.25
C THR A 7 -40.34 -16.69 33.20
N LEU A 8 -40.63 -15.80 34.16
CA LEU A 8 -39.69 -15.35 35.20
C LEU A 8 -39.58 -16.31 36.40
N GLY A 9 -40.41 -17.36 36.47
CA GLY A 9 -40.39 -18.36 37.55
C GLY A 9 -39.57 -19.63 37.27
N ARG A 10 -38.95 -19.77 36.08
CA ARG A 10 -38.21 -20.99 35.70
C ARG A 10 -36.68 -20.83 35.55
N LEU A 11 -36.15 -19.63 35.79
CA LEU A 11 -34.70 -19.35 35.80
C LEU A 11 -34.08 -19.30 37.21
N ALA A 12 -34.88 -19.46 38.28
CA ALA A 12 -34.39 -19.59 39.66
C ALA A 12 -34.18 -21.05 40.12
N GLY A 13 -34.24 -22.02 39.20
CA GLY A 13 -34.23 -23.46 39.53
C GLY A 13 -33.05 -24.27 38.99
N VAL A 14 -32.03 -23.64 38.40
CA VAL A 14 -30.85 -24.35 37.84
C VAL A 14 -29.55 -23.82 38.45
N ILE A 15 -29.61 -23.41 39.72
CA ILE A 15 -28.45 -23.26 40.61
C ILE A 15 -28.72 -24.14 41.83
N SER A 16 -28.75 -25.46 41.62
CA SER A 16 -28.55 -26.46 42.66
C SER A 16 -28.40 -27.83 41.98
N ALA A 17 -27.43 -28.62 42.43
CA ALA A 17 -27.14 -30.00 42.06
C ALA A 17 -26.40 -30.24 40.72
N LYS A 18 -25.07 -30.06 40.75
CA LYS A 18 -24.10 -31.16 40.56
C LYS A 18 -22.70 -30.64 40.91
N GLY A 19 -22.20 -31.07 42.07
CA GLY A 19 -20.90 -30.68 42.59
C GLY A 19 -19.73 -31.39 41.89
N PHE A 20 -18.62 -30.68 41.77
CA PHE A 20 -17.30 -31.27 41.64
C PHE A 20 -16.38 -30.64 42.70
N ARG A 21 -15.88 -31.51 43.58
CA ARG A 21 -14.95 -31.21 44.67
C ARG A 21 -13.57 -30.88 44.09
N PHE A 22 -13.01 -29.72 44.44
CA PHE A 22 -11.56 -29.51 44.36
C PHE A 22 -10.90 -30.22 45.55
N LYS A 23 -10.04 -31.20 45.27
CA LYS A 23 -9.16 -31.82 46.26
C LYS A 23 -8.12 -30.78 46.71
N ARG A 24 -8.04 -30.58 48.02
CA ARG A 24 -6.89 -29.96 48.70
C ARG A 24 -5.63 -30.79 48.45
N SER A 25 -4.55 -30.14 48.06
CA SER A 25 -3.19 -30.58 48.38
C SER A 25 -2.65 -29.61 49.44
N GLU A 26 -2.59 -30.09 50.67
CA GLU A 26 -1.84 -29.49 51.77
C GLU A 26 -0.34 -29.78 51.60
N GLU A 27 0.47 -28.90 52.21
CA GLU A 27 1.90 -29.05 52.54
C GLU A 27 2.94 -28.87 51.41
N THR A 28 3.53 -27.68 51.37
CA THR A 28 4.90 -27.48 51.89
C THR A 28 5.21 -25.99 51.94
N ASP A 29 5.21 -25.44 53.15
CA ASP A 29 5.69 -24.09 53.45
C ASP A 29 6.73 -24.23 54.56
N ARG A 30 8.01 -24.00 54.24
CA ARG A 30 9.05 -23.66 55.22
C ARG A 30 10.13 -22.79 54.56
N ASP A 31 10.42 -21.70 55.27
CA ASP A 31 11.59 -20.82 55.20
C ASP A 31 11.59 -19.80 54.03
N ALA A 32 11.67 -18.47 54.20
CA ALA A 32 12.03 -17.66 55.35
C ALA A 32 11.53 -16.20 55.21
N LYS A 33 11.01 -15.69 56.34
CA LYS A 33 11.06 -14.33 56.92
C LYS A 33 11.69 -13.17 56.12
N GLY A 34 10.99 -12.02 56.08
CA GLY A 34 11.67 -10.71 55.99
C GLY A 34 10.84 -9.45 55.65
N GLY A 35 10.08 -8.88 56.60
CA GLY A 35 9.94 -7.41 56.78
C GLY A 35 8.93 -6.62 55.90
N PRO A 36 8.54 -5.39 56.32
CA PRO A 36 7.15 -5.10 56.62
C PRO A 36 6.40 -4.23 55.60
N HIS A 37 5.07 -4.34 55.72
CA HIS A 37 4.03 -3.47 55.18
C HIS A 37 4.38 -1.99 55.08
N ASP A 38 4.07 -1.39 53.93
CA ASP A 38 3.30 -0.15 53.93
C ASP A 38 2.03 -0.33 53.09
N ARG A 39 0.89 -0.14 53.75
CA ARG A 39 -0.45 -0.12 53.15
C ARG A 39 -0.87 1.34 53.13
N SER A 40 -0.81 1.99 51.98
CA SER A 40 -1.63 3.18 51.73
C SER A 40 -1.95 3.32 50.24
N ASP A 41 -3.25 3.47 49.99
CA ASP A 41 -3.90 3.98 48.78
C ASP A 41 -4.04 3.06 47.56
N CYS A 42 -4.92 2.08 47.72
CA CYS A 42 -5.74 1.58 46.60
C CYS A 42 -7.22 1.64 47.02
N ASN A 43 -7.80 2.83 46.97
CA ASN A 43 -9.26 2.97 47.02
C ASN A 43 -9.79 2.75 45.59
N PRO A 44 -10.67 1.76 45.32
CA PRO A 44 -11.35 1.67 44.04
C PRO A 44 -12.19 2.94 43.84
N MET A 45 -11.87 3.70 42.78
CA MET A 45 -12.56 4.95 42.46
C MET A 45 -14.08 4.75 42.44
N SER A 46 -14.79 5.54 43.24
CA SER A 46 -16.24 5.69 43.11
C SER A 46 -16.53 6.32 41.73
N PRO A 47 -17.44 5.74 40.94
CA PRO A 47 -17.74 6.27 39.61
C PRO A 47 -18.40 7.67 39.69
N LEU A 48 -17.98 8.56 38.78
CA LEU A 48 -18.30 10.01 38.77
C LEU A 48 -19.80 10.36 38.77
N TRP A 49 -20.69 9.40 38.48
CA TRP A 49 -22.14 9.61 38.51
C TRP A 49 -22.70 9.92 39.90
N GLN A 50 -21.89 9.80 40.95
CA GLN A 50 -22.29 10.14 42.33
C GLN A 50 -22.12 11.62 42.69
N SER A 51 -21.43 12.44 41.88
CA SER A 51 -20.99 13.80 42.29
C SER A 51 -21.43 14.98 41.41
N GLY A 52 -22.23 14.81 40.33
CA GLY A 52 -22.72 15.93 39.52
C GLY A 52 -23.35 15.55 38.17
N SER A 53 -23.78 16.55 37.40
CA SER A 53 -24.25 16.38 36.00
C SER A 53 -23.08 16.02 35.09
N LEU A 54 -23.08 14.81 34.54
CA LEU A 54 -22.04 14.32 33.66
C LEU A 54 -22.15 14.98 32.26
N PRO A 55 -21.03 15.38 31.63
CA PRO A 55 -21.05 16.02 30.32
C PRO A 55 -21.49 15.07 29.20
N ILE A 56 -22.11 15.62 28.16
CA ILE A 56 -22.45 14.90 26.93
C ILE A 56 -21.19 14.84 26.04
N VAL A 57 -20.85 13.62 25.61
CA VAL A 57 -19.67 13.36 24.78
C VAL A 57 -20.10 12.95 23.37
N GLY A 58 -19.72 13.75 22.37
CA GLY A 58 -19.88 13.43 20.97
C GLY A 58 -18.68 12.65 20.42
N ILE A 59 -18.89 11.44 19.92
CA ILE A 59 -17.87 10.63 19.25
C ILE A 59 -18.01 10.83 17.75
N VAL A 60 -17.02 11.43 17.10
CA VAL A 60 -17.03 11.71 15.67
C VAL A 60 -16.08 10.76 14.95
N THR A 61 -16.60 10.02 13.97
CA THR A 61 -15.82 9.11 13.12
C THR A 61 -16.20 9.27 11.65
N PRO A 62 -15.27 9.72 10.79
CA PRO A 62 -15.42 9.57 9.35
C PRO A 62 -15.32 8.10 8.94
N VAL A 63 -16.14 7.66 8.00
CA VAL A 63 -16.13 6.29 7.47
C VAL A 63 -16.17 6.29 5.94
N ARG A 64 -15.55 5.28 5.32
CA ARG A 64 -15.64 5.05 3.87
C ARG A 64 -15.27 3.63 3.46
N ASN A 65 -16.25 2.88 2.96
CA ASN A 65 -16.04 1.53 2.39
C ASN A 65 -15.34 0.55 3.34
N ARG A 66 -15.79 0.48 4.61
CA ARG A 66 -15.21 -0.40 5.64
C ARG A 66 -16.27 -0.99 6.57
N ILE A 67 -17.35 -1.51 6.00
CA ILE A 67 -18.53 -1.98 6.75
C ILE A 67 -18.21 -2.73 8.05
N ALA A 68 -17.34 -3.74 8.01
CA ALA A 68 -17.00 -4.56 9.17
C ALA A 68 -16.32 -3.76 10.29
N TRP A 69 -15.43 -2.83 9.92
CA TRP A 69 -14.73 -1.99 10.90
C TRP A 69 -15.65 -0.93 11.47
N SER A 70 -16.41 -0.23 10.61
CA SER A 70 -17.34 0.80 11.04
C SER A 70 -18.45 0.27 11.95
N VAL A 71 -19.03 -0.90 11.65
CA VAL A 71 -20.03 -1.55 12.53
C VAL A 71 -19.41 -1.98 13.86
N SER A 72 -18.26 -2.67 13.80
CA SER A 72 -17.53 -3.10 15.01
C SER A 72 -17.14 -1.91 15.89
N PHE A 73 -16.71 -0.80 15.29
CA PHE A 73 -16.39 0.43 16.01
C PHE A 73 -17.62 0.99 16.74
N VAL A 74 -18.75 1.16 16.05
CA VAL A 74 -19.97 1.69 16.68
C VAL A 74 -20.43 0.80 17.82
N GLN A 75 -20.39 -0.53 17.67
CA GLN A 75 -20.73 -1.46 18.76
C GLN A 75 -19.80 -1.31 19.98
N GLN A 76 -18.49 -1.11 19.76
CA GLN A 76 -17.53 -0.87 20.85
C GLN A 76 -17.79 0.45 21.58
N ILE A 77 -18.20 1.50 20.86
CA ILE A 77 -18.57 2.78 21.46
C ILE A 77 -19.90 2.68 22.23
N LEU A 78 -20.88 1.95 21.70
CA LEU A 78 -22.14 1.68 22.41
C LEU A 78 -21.94 0.85 23.70
N ALA A 79 -20.86 0.07 23.76
CA ALA A 79 -20.51 -0.76 24.92
C ALA A 79 -19.63 -0.05 25.98
N GLN A 80 -19.39 1.26 25.84
CA GLN A 80 -18.61 2.04 26.82
C GLN A 80 -19.31 2.11 28.18
N SER A 81 -18.51 2.17 29.26
CA SER A 81 -19.04 2.38 30.62
C SER A 81 -19.63 3.78 30.83
N TYR A 82 -19.21 4.75 30.02
CA TYR A 82 -19.69 6.12 30.08
C TYR A 82 -21.07 6.27 29.40
N PRO A 83 -22.12 6.72 30.13
CA PRO A 83 -23.50 6.60 29.64
C PRO A 83 -23.97 7.75 28.73
N PHE A 84 -23.30 8.91 28.74
CA PHE A 84 -23.77 10.12 28.04
C PHE A 84 -23.03 10.34 26.71
N ILE A 85 -23.19 9.39 25.79
CA ILE A 85 -22.52 9.39 24.48
C ILE A 85 -23.51 9.67 23.34
N ARG A 86 -23.10 10.48 22.37
CA ARG A 86 -23.68 10.56 21.03
C ARG A 86 -22.62 10.17 20.00
N ILE A 87 -22.99 9.44 18.97
CA ILE A 87 -22.08 8.88 17.96
C ILE A 87 -22.43 9.47 16.61
N TYR A 88 -21.50 10.20 16.01
CA TYR A 88 -21.63 10.88 14.73
C TYR A 88 -20.78 10.13 13.71
N VAL A 89 -21.43 9.24 12.95
CA VAL A 89 -20.80 8.50 11.87
C VAL A 89 -20.93 9.33 10.59
N VAL A 90 -19.81 9.84 10.09
CA VAL A 90 -19.80 10.72 8.91
C VAL A 90 -19.38 9.91 7.68
N ASP A 91 -20.35 9.56 6.84
CA ASP A 91 -20.13 8.70 5.68
C ASP A 91 -19.68 9.49 4.45
N ALA A 92 -18.45 9.24 4.00
CA ALA A 92 -17.86 9.91 2.84
C ALA A 92 -18.22 9.22 1.50
N SER A 93 -19.53 9.06 1.27
CA SER A 93 -20.13 8.43 0.08
C SER A 93 -19.69 6.96 -0.09
N SER A 94 -19.94 6.13 0.93
CA SER A 94 -19.64 4.70 0.84
C SER A 94 -20.53 3.98 -0.16
N THR A 95 -19.93 3.01 -0.86
CA THR A 95 -20.57 2.19 -1.91
C THR A 95 -20.65 0.71 -1.54
N ASP A 96 -20.12 0.30 -0.38
CA ASP A 96 -20.08 -1.09 0.11
C ASP A 96 -21.26 -1.43 1.05
N GLY A 97 -22.22 -0.52 1.22
CA GLY A 97 -23.34 -0.69 2.14
C GLY A 97 -23.06 -0.26 3.59
N THR A 98 -21.90 0.33 3.90
CA THR A 98 -21.59 0.90 5.24
C THR A 98 -22.74 1.75 5.82
N PRO A 99 -23.37 2.68 5.08
CA PRO A 99 -24.46 3.52 5.60
C PRO A 99 -25.66 2.70 6.10
N LEU A 100 -26.07 1.70 5.32
CA LEU A 100 -27.20 0.82 5.63
C LEU A 100 -26.89 -0.04 6.84
N ALA A 101 -25.65 -0.55 6.94
CA ALA A 101 -25.22 -1.38 8.07
C ALA A 101 -25.19 -0.60 9.39
N ILE A 102 -24.75 0.66 9.36
CA ILE A 102 -24.78 1.55 10.53
C ILE A 102 -26.22 1.90 10.91
N GLN A 103 -27.07 2.23 9.94
CA GLN A 103 -28.51 2.48 10.20
C GLN A 103 -29.21 1.26 10.79
N ALA A 104 -28.85 0.05 10.33
CA ALA A 104 -29.37 -1.22 10.79
C ALA A 104 -29.11 -1.52 12.28
N LEU A 105 -28.20 -0.79 12.95
CA LEU A 105 -27.99 -0.88 14.39
C LEU A 105 -29.15 -0.26 15.19
N GLY A 106 -29.90 0.67 14.60
CA GLY A 106 -31.15 1.20 15.16
C GLY A 106 -31.03 1.89 16.53
N HIS A 107 -29.82 2.28 16.94
CA HIS A 107 -29.57 2.85 18.26
C HIS A 107 -29.73 4.38 18.26
N PRO A 108 -30.49 4.98 19.19
CA PRO A 108 -30.80 6.42 19.18
C PRO A 108 -29.59 7.33 19.40
N ALA A 109 -28.53 6.81 20.01
CA ALA A 109 -27.26 7.53 20.15
C ALA A 109 -26.47 7.64 18.85
N VAL A 110 -26.82 6.89 17.79
CA VAL A 110 -26.07 6.86 16.52
C VAL A 110 -26.75 7.75 15.49
N ARG A 111 -26.00 8.72 14.97
CA ARG A 111 -26.40 9.62 13.88
C ARG A 111 -25.47 9.42 12.70
N LEU A 112 -26.06 9.06 11.57
CA LEU A 112 -25.35 8.95 10.30
C LEU A 112 -25.45 10.28 9.53
N ILE A 113 -24.33 10.81 9.07
CA ILE A 113 -24.21 12.07 8.35
C ILE A 113 -23.58 11.81 6.98
N PRO A 114 -24.34 11.90 5.87
CA PRO A 114 -23.79 11.69 4.53
C PRO A 114 -23.04 12.94 4.06
N VAL A 115 -21.82 12.75 3.54
CA VAL A 115 -20.99 13.82 2.97
C VAL A 115 -20.38 13.40 1.63
N SER A 116 -19.96 14.37 0.84
CA SER A 116 -19.24 14.11 -0.41
C SER A 116 -17.89 13.45 -0.14
N SER A 117 -17.50 12.51 -0.98
CA SER A 117 -16.17 11.91 -0.95
C SER A 117 -15.00 12.91 -1.13
N SER A 118 -15.27 14.14 -1.59
CA SER A 118 -14.31 15.25 -1.67
C SER A 118 -14.01 15.92 -0.33
N ASN A 119 -14.77 15.62 0.73
CA ASN A 119 -14.52 16.19 2.06
C ASN A 119 -13.29 15.58 2.73
N TYR A 120 -12.81 14.43 2.22
CA TYR A 120 -11.70 13.67 2.82
C TYR A 120 -11.91 13.49 4.34
N TRP A 121 -10.84 13.27 5.11
CA TRP A 121 -10.99 13.01 6.55
C TRP A 121 -11.35 14.29 7.30
N THR A 122 -10.70 15.41 6.99
CA THR A 122 -10.85 16.64 7.77
C THR A 122 -12.18 17.32 7.54
N GLY A 123 -12.64 17.38 6.28
CA GLY A 123 -13.97 17.92 5.98
C GLY A 123 -15.06 17.06 6.60
N ALA A 124 -14.96 15.72 6.52
CA ALA A 124 -15.92 14.83 7.15
C ALA A 124 -15.93 14.98 8.67
N THR A 125 -14.76 15.04 9.30
CA THR A 125 -14.64 15.28 10.75
C THR A 125 -15.29 16.60 11.16
N ASN A 126 -15.10 17.68 10.38
CA ASN A 126 -15.73 18.98 10.64
C ASN A 126 -17.25 18.93 10.59
N GLU A 127 -17.85 18.16 9.67
CA GLU A 127 -19.32 17.99 9.61
C GLU A 127 -19.84 17.30 10.87
N GLY A 128 -19.16 16.25 11.32
CA GLY A 128 -19.48 15.55 12.57
C GLY A 128 -19.32 16.44 13.80
N VAL A 129 -18.20 17.19 13.89
CA VAL A 129 -17.94 18.15 14.96
C VAL A 129 -19.03 19.23 14.99
N SER A 130 -19.40 19.79 13.84
CA SER A 130 -20.43 20.83 13.75
C SER A 130 -21.79 20.32 14.22
N CYS A 131 -22.14 19.09 13.84
CA CYS A 131 -23.35 18.43 14.36
C CYS A 131 -23.28 18.20 15.87
N ALA A 132 -22.14 17.73 16.40
CA ALA A 132 -21.97 17.51 17.83
C ALA A 132 -22.09 18.81 18.66
N LEU A 133 -21.52 19.91 18.16
CA LEU A 133 -21.65 21.24 18.78
C LEU A 133 -23.09 21.74 18.74
N ALA A 134 -23.78 21.64 17.59
CA ALA A 134 -25.18 22.04 17.45
C ALA A 134 -26.11 21.23 18.37
N ASP A 135 -25.76 19.97 18.61
CA ASP A 135 -26.46 19.04 19.48
C ASP A 135 -26.17 19.27 20.98
N GLY A 136 -25.29 20.22 21.33
CA GLY A 136 -24.95 20.62 22.69
C GLY A 136 -24.00 19.64 23.40
N CYS A 137 -23.10 18.97 22.67
CA CYS A 137 -22.07 18.14 23.31
C CYS A 137 -21.03 19.02 24.01
N ASP A 138 -20.73 18.74 25.29
CA ASP A 138 -19.72 19.46 26.07
C ASP A 138 -18.29 19.08 25.66
N TYR A 139 -18.11 17.82 25.25
CA TYR A 139 -16.85 17.31 24.74
C TYR A 139 -17.04 16.54 23.44
N ILE A 140 -16.02 16.54 22.60
CA ILE A 140 -16.00 15.81 21.33
C ILE A 140 -14.74 14.95 21.28
N ILE A 141 -14.88 13.65 20.98
CA ILE A 141 -13.77 12.75 20.71
C ILE A 141 -13.73 12.47 19.21
N THR A 142 -12.59 12.73 18.58
CA THR A 142 -12.32 12.22 17.22
C THR A 142 -11.64 10.86 17.30
N LEU A 143 -12.16 9.89 16.55
CA LEU A 143 -11.66 8.51 16.49
C LEU A 143 -11.74 7.99 15.05
N ASN A 144 -10.84 7.07 14.72
CA ASN A 144 -10.91 6.33 13.46
C ASN A 144 -11.67 5.02 13.65
N ASP A 145 -12.37 4.58 12.61
CA ASP A 145 -13.19 3.36 12.63
C ASP A 145 -12.39 2.05 12.65
N ASP A 146 -11.07 2.12 12.48
CA ASP A 146 -10.13 1.02 12.59
C ASP A 146 -9.54 0.83 14.00
N ALA A 147 -9.89 1.69 14.96
CA ALA A 147 -9.49 1.57 16.34
C ALA A 147 -10.28 0.48 17.08
N ILE A 148 -9.57 -0.30 17.90
CA ILE A 148 -10.17 -1.15 18.94
C ILE A 148 -10.21 -0.33 20.23
N VAL A 149 -11.41 -0.16 20.80
CA VAL A 149 -11.69 0.77 21.90
C VAL A 149 -12.17 -0.01 23.14
N PRO A 150 -11.35 -0.09 24.21
CA PRO A 150 -11.73 -0.74 25.46
C PRO A 150 -12.94 -0.09 26.14
N ARG A 151 -13.74 -0.86 26.91
CA ARG A 151 -15.00 -0.38 27.52
C ARG A 151 -14.87 0.84 28.45
N GLY A 152 -13.73 0.99 29.14
CA GLY A 152 -13.50 2.10 30.07
C GLY A 152 -12.85 3.33 29.44
N PHE A 153 -12.66 3.34 28.12
CA PHE A 153 -11.87 4.35 27.42
C PHE A 153 -12.43 5.76 27.58
N VAL A 154 -13.71 5.95 27.24
CA VAL A 154 -14.36 7.27 27.28
C VAL A 154 -14.42 7.81 28.71
N GLU A 155 -14.78 6.95 29.68
CA GLU A 155 -14.82 7.32 31.10
C GLU A 155 -13.43 7.76 31.61
N THR A 156 -12.37 7.05 31.21
CA THR A 156 -11.00 7.39 31.59
C THR A 156 -10.58 8.76 31.05
N LEU A 157 -10.87 9.06 29.78
CA LEU A 157 -10.55 10.36 29.20
C LEU A 157 -11.34 11.49 29.87
N VAL A 158 -12.66 11.36 29.96
CA VAL A 158 -13.53 12.41 30.51
C VAL A 158 -13.23 12.68 31.99
N SER A 159 -13.08 11.62 32.79
CA SER A 159 -12.73 11.75 34.20
C SER A 159 -11.39 12.42 34.44
N THR A 160 -10.41 12.16 33.58
CA THR A 160 -9.08 12.77 33.65
C THR A 160 -9.14 14.24 33.22
N ALA A 161 -9.85 14.54 32.13
CA ALA A 161 -10.02 15.92 31.65
C ALA A 161 -10.69 16.82 32.69
N ILE A 162 -11.80 16.38 33.29
CA ILE A 162 -12.53 17.15 34.31
C ILE A 162 -11.66 17.34 35.57
N ARG A 163 -11.08 16.26 36.11
CA ARG A 163 -10.29 16.34 37.35
C ARG A 163 -9.06 17.24 37.22
N ARG A 164 -8.45 17.27 36.03
CA ARG A 164 -7.22 18.03 35.77
C ARG A 164 -7.48 19.39 35.11
N GLY A 165 -8.73 19.72 34.78
CA GLY A 165 -9.08 20.94 34.05
C GLY A 165 -8.47 21.02 32.65
N ILE A 166 -8.30 19.88 31.97
CA ILE A 166 -7.64 19.79 30.66
C ILE A 166 -8.69 19.88 29.55
N LYS A 167 -8.50 20.83 28.63
CA LYS A 167 -9.43 21.08 27.50
C LYS A 167 -9.16 20.22 26.27
N ILE A 168 -7.92 19.76 26.07
CA ILE A 168 -7.51 18.90 24.96
C ILE A 168 -6.69 17.74 25.52
N LEU A 169 -7.23 16.52 25.41
CA LEU A 169 -6.65 15.32 25.99
C LEU A 169 -6.66 14.15 25.00
N GLY A 170 -5.49 13.68 24.60
CA GLY A 170 -5.29 12.51 23.76
C GLY A 170 -5.19 11.20 24.55
N SER A 171 -5.23 10.09 23.82
CA SER A 171 -5.05 8.74 24.32
C SER A 171 -3.67 8.16 24.00
N MET A 172 -3.29 7.12 24.73
CA MET A 172 -2.24 6.19 24.33
C MET A 172 -2.72 5.31 23.17
N ILE A 173 -1.83 5.04 22.23
CA ILE A 173 -2.13 4.23 21.05
C ILE A 173 -1.09 3.11 20.94
N SER A 174 -1.57 1.87 20.86
CA SER A 174 -0.75 0.65 20.72
C SER A 174 -1.03 -0.03 19.39
N TYR A 175 -0.07 -0.83 18.91
CA TYR A 175 -0.34 -1.80 17.85
C TYR A 175 -1.24 -2.93 18.41
N SER A 176 -2.27 -3.33 17.66
CA SER A 176 -3.21 -4.38 18.13
C SER A 176 -2.60 -5.78 18.15
N HIS A 177 -1.63 -6.05 17.27
CA HIS A 177 -0.95 -7.34 17.17
C HIS A 177 0.22 -7.47 18.16
N GLU A 178 0.70 -6.35 18.72
CA GLU A 178 1.72 -6.30 19.78
C GLU A 178 1.27 -5.36 20.92
N PRO A 179 0.28 -5.75 21.75
CA PRO A 179 -0.20 -4.91 22.83
C PRO A 179 0.91 -4.47 23.78
N GLY A 180 1.01 -3.17 24.06
CA GLY A 180 2.05 -2.58 24.91
C GLY A 180 3.24 -2.01 24.12
N ARG A 181 3.36 -2.31 22.83
CA ARG A 181 4.23 -1.60 21.90
C ARG A 181 3.54 -0.31 21.44
N ILE A 182 4.13 0.83 21.77
CA ILE A 182 3.53 2.15 21.56
C ILE A 182 3.62 2.54 20.09
N TRP A 183 2.49 2.90 19.48
CA TRP A 183 2.45 3.60 18.21
C TRP A 183 2.57 5.11 18.41
N GLY A 184 1.90 5.64 19.43
CA GLY A 184 2.01 7.05 19.80
C GLY A 184 1.48 7.35 21.20
N ALA A 185 2.19 8.25 21.88
CA ALA A 185 1.81 8.87 23.15
C ALA A 185 1.72 10.40 22.94
N GLY A 186 0.95 10.82 21.94
CA GLY A 186 1.03 12.17 21.37
C GLY A 186 2.21 12.33 20.42
N SER A 187 2.49 13.56 20.03
CA SER A 187 3.57 13.92 19.10
C SER A 187 4.35 15.14 19.59
N TYR A 188 5.58 15.27 19.12
CA TYR A 188 6.49 16.36 19.46
C TYR A 188 7.11 17.00 18.20
N ASN A 189 7.60 18.22 18.34
CA ASN A 189 8.39 18.88 17.30
C ASN A 189 9.77 19.28 17.81
N ASP A 190 10.80 18.70 17.21
CA ASP A 190 12.15 19.22 17.18
C ASP A 190 12.46 19.69 15.76
N TRP A 191 12.16 20.97 15.52
CA TRP A 191 12.37 21.63 14.24
C TRP A 191 13.83 21.56 13.79
N SER A 192 14.76 21.76 14.73
CA SER A 192 16.20 21.82 14.45
C SER A 192 16.77 20.48 13.97
N ALA A 193 16.23 19.36 14.48
CA ALA A 193 16.58 18.01 14.06
C ALA A 193 15.74 17.51 12.87
N GLY A 194 14.74 18.27 12.42
CA GLY A 194 13.76 17.80 11.42
C GLY A 194 12.83 16.70 11.96
N ASN A 195 12.82 16.47 13.27
CA ASN A 195 11.96 15.53 13.96
C ASN A 195 10.69 16.24 14.41
N PHE A 196 9.88 16.68 13.45
CA PHE A 196 8.57 17.27 13.71
C PHE A 196 7.46 16.37 13.14
N LEU A 197 6.25 16.51 13.70
CA LEU A 197 5.13 15.59 13.44
C LEU A 197 5.42 14.13 13.85
N GLN A 198 6.42 13.90 14.69
CA GLN A 198 6.82 12.55 15.11
C GLN A 198 6.02 12.12 16.33
N THR A 199 5.53 10.88 16.32
CA THR A 199 4.85 10.31 17.47
C THR A 199 5.85 10.03 18.60
N LYS A 200 5.52 10.48 19.81
CA LYS A 200 6.35 10.29 21.00
C LYS A 200 6.33 8.80 21.40
N PHE A 201 7.50 8.25 21.73
CA PHE A 201 7.70 6.84 22.12
C PHE A 201 7.31 5.79 21.07
N ALA A 202 7.17 6.19 19.81
CA ALA A 202 6.86 5.28 18.71
C ALA A 202 7.82 4.07 18.68
N ASN A 203 7.26 2.88 18.49
CA ASN A 203 7.97 1.59 18.43
C ASN A 203 8.73 1.19 19.71
N THR A 204 8.47 1.85 20.84
CA THR A 204 9.03 1.45 22.15
C THR A 204 8.01 0.70 22.99
N TRP A 205 8.46 -0.04 24.00
CA TRP A 205 7.58 -0.75 24.92
C TRP A 205 7.20 0.12 26.12
N TYR A 206 5.91 0.13 26.47
CA TYR A 206 5.38 0.88 27.61
C TYR A 206 6.16 0.64 28.91
N ALA A 207 6.50 -0.61 29.21
CA ALA A 207 7.23 -1.00 30.43
C ALA A 207 8.63 -0.35 30.55
N GLN A 208 9.18 0.17 29.47
CA GLN A 208 10.51 0.77 29.42
C GLN A 208 10.48 2.30 29.58
N GLN A 209 9.30 2.92 29.63
CA GLN A 209 9.15 4.38 29.61
C GLN A 209 8.68 4.91 30.97
N GLY A 210 9.63 5.31 31.83
CA GLY A 210 9.35 5.82 33.18
C GLY A 210 8.44 7.06 33.22
N GLU A 211 8.50 7.93 32.19
CA GLU A 211 7.64 9.13 32.09
C GLU A 211 6.13 8.78 31.99
N LEU A 212 5.80 7.58 31.46
CA LEU A 212 4.42 7.10 31.32
C LEU A 212 3.83 6.55 32.63
N GLY A 213 4.58 6.61 33.73
CA GLY A 213 4.05 6.37 35.08
C GLY A 213 3.16 7.51 35.59
N ASN A 214 3.28 8.72 35.01
CA ASN A 214 2.40 9.84 35.32
C ASN A 214 1.00 9.61 34.75
N GLU A 215 -0.04 10.14 35.41
CA GLU A 215 -1.43 10.03 34.93
C GLU A 215 -1.67 10.76 33.59
N VAL A 216 -1.00 11.91 33.41
CA VAL A 216 -1.00 12.69 32.18
C VAL A 216 0.42 13.13 31.83
N ILE A 217 0.72 13.19 30.53
CA ILE A 217 1.94 13.78 29.99
C ILE A 217 1.60 14.92 29.03
N GLU A 218 2.41 15.98 28.99
CA GLU A 218 2.22 17.06 28.01
C GLU A 218 2.61 16.55 26.61
N ALA A 219 1.81 16.91 25.61
CA ALA A 219 2.10 16.65 24.21
C ALA A 219 1.97 17.96 23.42
N GLU A 220 2.97 18.26 22.59
CA GLU A 220 2.94 19.46 21.76
C GLU A 220 1.87 19.37 20.66
N CYS A 221 1.71 18.16 20.12
CA CYS A 221 0.72 17.83 19.10
C CYS A 221 0.01 16.51 19.43
N LEU A 222 -1.20 16.32 18.91
CA LEU A 222 -1.93 15.05 18.97
C LEU A 222 -2.24 14.51 17.58
N CYS A 223 -2.47 13.21 17.50
CA CYS A 223 -2.60 12.44 16.25
C CYS A 223 -4.05 12.06 15.90
N GLY A 224 -5.06 12.72 16.50
CA GLY A 224 -6.46 12.68 16.05
C GLY A 224 -7.26 11.41 16.31
N ASN A 225 -6.60 10.34 16.72
CA ASN A 225 -7.24 9.05 17.02
C ASN A 225 -7.33 8.86 18.54
N GLY A 226 -8.47 9.21 19.12
CA GLY A 226 -8.73 9.20 20.56
C GLY A 226 -8.43 10.54 21.24
N THR A 227 -8.70 11.66 20.56
CA THR A 227 -8.48 13.01 21.10
C THR A 227 -9.80 13.60 21.60
N LEU A 228 -9.92 13.81 22.91
CA LEU A 228 -11.02 14.49 23.59
C LEU A 228 -10.78 16.01 23.59
N ILE A 229 -11.76 16.78 23.11
CA ILE A 229 -11.70 18.23 22.98
C ILE A 229 -12.95 18.84 23.61
N GLU A 230 -12.78 19.76 24.54
CA GLU A 230 -13.89 20.53 25.13
C GLU A 230 -14.49 21.49 24.07
N ALA A 231 -15.82 21.59 24.01
CA ALA A 231 -16.55 22.38 23.02
C ALA A 231 -16.06 23.84 22.91
N SER A 232 -15.72 24.46 24.05
CA SER A 232 -15.21 25.85 24.10
C SER A 232 -13.92 26.07 23.29
N VAL A 233 -13.15 25.01 23.03
CA VAL A 233 -11.95 25.08 22.18
C VAL A 233 -12.35 25.40 20.74
N PHE A 234 -13.37 24.74 20.20
CA PHE A 234 -13.85 24.96 18.83
C PHE A 234 -14.45 26.36 18.66
N GLU A 235 -15.14 26.88 19.69
CA GLU A 235 -15.65 28.26 19.70
C GLU A 235 -14.50 29.28 19.64
N LYS A 236 -13.40 29.00 20.35
CA LYS A 236 -12.26 29.90 20.46
C LYS A 236 -11.37 29.91 19.21
N ILE A 237 -11.10 28.74 18.61
CA ILE A 237 -10.10 28.62 17.52
C ILE A 237 -10.67 28.15 16.19
N GLY A 238 -11.97 27.83 16.13
CA GLY A 238 -12.64 27.23 14.98
C GLY A 238 -12.38 25.73 14.84
N VAL A 239 -12.98 25.12 13.82
CA VAL A 239 -12.82 23.69 13.49
C VAL A 239 -11.49 23.41 12.75
N TYR A 240 -11.26 22.13 12.38
CA TYR A 240 -10.04 21.70 11.69
C TYR A 240 -9.86 22.38 10.32
N ASN A 241 -8.62 22.63 9.91
CA ASN A 241 -8.30 23.36 8.68
C ASN A 241 -8.35 22.48 7.42
N SER A 242 -9.55 22.20 6.91
CA SER A 242 -9.74 21.35 5.73
C SER A 242 -9.09 21.89 4.45
N LYS A 243 -8.80 23.20 4.38
CA LYS A 243 -8.15 23.82 3.22
C LYS A 243 -6.68 23.43 3.09
N PHE A 244 -5.91 23.43 4.18
CA PHE A 244 -4.46 23.17 4.12
C PHE A 244 -4.10 21.78 4.62
N THR A 245 -4.91 21.21 5.52
CA THR A 245 -4.79 19.85 6.04
C THR A 245 -6.08 19.09 5.72
N PRO A 246 -6.34 18.72 4.45
CA PRO A 246 -7.61 18.07 4.04
C PRO A 246 -7.75 16.61 4.50
N HIS A 247 -6.64 15.93 4.81
CA HIS A 247 -6.67 14.51 5.17
C HIS A 247 -5.75 14.22 6.37
N TYR A 248 -4.42 14.31 6.19
CA TYR A 248 -3.46 14.15 7.29
C TYR A 248 -3.06 15.49 7.91
N HIS A 249 -2.52 15.42 9.13
CA HIS A 249 -1.99 16.53 9.94
C HIS A 249 -3.02 17.58 10.38
N ALA A 250 -4.31 17.31 10.21
CA ALA A 250 -5.35 18.21 10.68
C ALA A 250 -5.35 18.33 12.21
N ASP A 251 -5.15 17.22 12.92
CA ASP A 251 -5.08 17.20 14.39
C ASP A 251 -3.84 17.88 14.92
N THR A 252 -2.70 17.68 14.25
CA THR A 252 -1.47 18.40 14.54
C THR A 252 -1.66 19.90 14.37
N GLU A 253 -2.22 20.32 13.24
CA GLU A 253 -2.49 21.74 12.97
C GLU A 253 -3.45 22.34 14.01
N PHE A 254 -4.50 21.61 14.36
CA PHE A 254 -5.49 22.05 15.34
C PHE A 254 -4.86 22.23 16.75
N THR A 255 -4.05 21.27 17.20
CA THR A 255 -3.38 21.33 18.51
C THR A 255 -2.29 22.39 18.57
N LEU A 256 -1.50 22.56 17.50
CA LEU A 256 -0.56 23.68 17.37
C LEU A 256 -1.26 25.04 17.37
N ARG A 257 -2.40 25.14 16.67
CA ARG A 257 -3.24 26.34 16.68
C ARG A 257 -3.80 26.61 18.08
N ALA A 258 -4.31 25.60 18.78
CA ALA A 258 -4.80 25.72 20.15
C ALA A 258 -3.71 26.25 21.11
N ARG A 259 -2.48 25.74 20.99
CA ARG A 259 -1.33 26.17 21.80
C ARG A 259 -1.03 27.66 21.64
N ARG A 260 -1.18 28.23 20.43
CA ARG A 260 -1.05 29.69 20.21
C ARG A 260 -2.09 30.52 20.94
N TYR A 261 -3.25 29.93 21.23
CA TYR A 261 -4.30 30.53 22.04
C TYR A 261 -4.18 30.18 23.54
N GLY A 262 -3.03 29.66 23.97
CA GLY A 262 -2.73 29.29 25.35
C GLY A 262 -3.42 28.02 25.83
N ILE A 263 -3.88 27.15 24.91
CA ILE A 263 -4.53 25.88 25.26
C ILE A 263 -3.54 24.74 24.98
N ASN A 264 -2.98 24.17 26.04
CA ASN A 264 -2.05 23.05 25.95
C ASN A 264 -2.78 21.72 25.77
N SER A 265 -2.11 20.78 25.12
CA SER A 265 -2.60 19.41 24.90
C SER A 265 -1.85 18.43 25.78
N PHE A 266 -2.54 17.40 26.24
CA PHE A 266 -1.97 16.35 27.09
C PHE A 266 -2.38 14.97 26.59
N VAL A 267 -1.76 13.92 27.10
CA VAL A 267 -2.15 12.53 26.85
C VAL A 267 -2.43 11.83 28.18
N ALA A 268 -3.57 11.16 28.28
CA ALA A 268 -3.91 10.31 29.42
C ALA A 268 -3.27 8.93 29.26
N THR A 269 -2.30 8.60 30.11
CA THR A 269 -1.47 7.39 29.97
C THR A 269 -2.22 6.09 30.26
N LYS A 270 -3.40 6.18 30.87
CA LYS A 270 -4.29 5.03 31.15
C LYS A 270 -5.41 4.86 30.11
N ALA A 271 -5.61 5.81 29.21
CA ALA A 271 -6.62 5.72 28.15
C ALA A 271 -5.99 5.10 26.90
N TRP A 272 -6.20 3.81 26.66
CA TRP A 272 -5.59 3.09 25.54
C TRP A 272 -6.60 2.81 24.42
N ILE A 273 -6.14 2.95 23.17
CA ILE A 273 -6.76 2.34 21.99
C ILE A 273 -5.73 1.48 21.25
N TYR A 274 -6.21 0.53 20.44
CA TYR A 274 -5.36 -0.37 19.68
C TYR A 274 -5.64 -0.26 18.19
N ASN A 275 -4.62 0.10 17.42
CA ASN A 275 -4.72 0.27 15.98
C ASN A 275 -4.42 -1.03 15.24
N ARG A 276 -5.24 -1.32 14.23
CA ARG A 276 -5.08 -2.46 13.30
C ARG A 276 -4.13 -2.15 12.13
N PHE A 277 -3.08 -1.36 12.37
CA PHE A 277 -2.07 -1.02 11.36
C PHE A 277 -0.83 -1.89 11.50
N TYR A 278 -0.13 -2.10 10.39
CA TYR A 278 1.20 -2.72 10.39
C TYR A 278 2.24 -1.72 9.92
N GLU A 279 3.40 -1.69 10.57
CA GLU A 279 4.49 -0.78 10.21
C GLU A 279 4.97 -1.00 8.76
N SER A 280 4.97 -2.25 8.31
CA SER A 280 5.36 -2.65 6.96
C SER A 280 4.41 -2.12 5.86
N THR A 281 3.13 -1.87 6.17
CA THR A 281 2.11 -1.47 5.18
C THR A 281 1.65 -0.02 5.33
N ASP A 282 1.64 0.51 6.54
CA ASP A 282 1.09 1.82 6.87
C ASP A 282 2.12 2.79 7.47
N GLY A 283 3.36 2.32 7.71
CA GLY A 283 4.46 3.12 8.23
C GLY A 283 4.84 4.31 7.33
N ALA A 284 5.56 5.26 7.90
CA ALA A 284 5.98 6.49 7.21
C ALA A 284 6.89 6.23 5.98
N MET A 285 7.58 5.09 5.95
CA MET A 285 8.52 4.68 4.88
C MET A 285 7.89 3.88 3.74
N THR A 286 6.57 3.63 3.79
CA THR A 286 5.89 2.78 2.81
C THR A 286 5.78 3.45 1.43
N ALA A 287 5.66 2.66 0.36
CA ALA A 287 5.48 3.18 -1.00
C ALA A 287 4.27 4.14 -1.13
N ARG A 288 3.20 3.90 -0.34
CA ARG A 288 2.06 4.80 -0.22
C ARG A 288 2.48 6.18 0.31
N ASN A 289 3.26 6.21 1.38
CA ASN A 289 3.67 7.44 2.06
C ASN A 289 4.87 8.12 1.37
N ARG A 290 5.58 7.46 0.46
CA ARG A 290 6.56 8.11 -0.45
C ARG A 290 5.91 9.00 -1.52
N ARG A 291 4.58 9.01 -1.66
CA ARG A 291 3.86 9.86 -2.63
C ARG A 291 3.63 11.29 -2.11
N TYR A 292 4.67 12.12 -2.07
CA TYR A 292 4.70 13.50 -1.53
C TYR A 292 3.62 14.47 -2.03
N PHE A 293 3.01 14.19 -3.18
CA PHE A 293 2.01 15.05 -3.81
C PHE A 293 0.63 14.40 -3.87
N SER A 294 0.41 13.34 -3.08
CA SER A 294 -0.86 12.64 -2.98
C SER A 294 -1.53 12.92 -1.64
N LEU A 295 -2.82 13.27 -1.67
CA LEU A 295 -3.66 13.43 -0.47
C LEU A 295 -3.75 12.17 0.39
N ARG A 296 -3.43 10.99 -0.16
CA ARG A 296 -3.46 9.70 0.55
C ARG A 296 -2.13 9.33 1.23
N SER A 297 -1.11 10.19 1.11
CA SER A 297 0.18 10.04 1.78
C SER A 297 0.22 10.85 3.07
N ALA A 298 0.72 10.24 4.14
CA ALA A 298 1.04 10.95 5.39
C ALA A 298 2.15 12.00 5.18
N ASN A 299 3.01 11.82 4.16
CA ASN A 299 4.04 12.78 3.79
C ASN A 299 3.56 13.75 2.69
N TYR A 300 2.25 13.97 2.54
CA TYR A 300 1.74 14.96 1.60
C TYR A 300 2.28 16.34 1.95
N LEU A 301 3.01 16.95 1.03
CA LEU A 301 3.82 18.15 1.31
C LEU A 301 2.99 19.38 1.63
N ARG A 302 1.79 19.54 1.08
CA ARG A 302 0.99 20.75 1.31
C ARG A 302 0.69 20.98 2.81
N PRO A 303 0.17 20.00 3.56
CA PRO A 303 0.08 20.07 5.03
C PRO A 303 1.40 20.38 5.72
N ILE A 304 2.49 19.70 5.34
CA ILE A 304 3.81 19.83 5.98
C ILE A 304 4.37 21.24 5.78
N LEU A 305 4.33 21.75 4.55
CA LEU A 305 4.74 23.11 4.21
C LEU A 305 3.88 24.14 4.94
N PHE A 306 2.58 23.91 5.06
CA PHE A 306 1.70 24.79 5.83
C PHE A 306 2.10 24.80 7.31
N VAL A 307 2.32 23.63 7.91
CA VAL A 307 2.74 23.53 9.32
C VAL A 307 4.08 24.21 9.55
N LEU A 308 5.08 23.97 8.69
CA LEU A 308 6.38 24.62 8.77
C LEU A 308 6.27 26.14 8.61
N GLN A 309 5.54 26.61 7.59
CA GLN A 309 5.39 28.03 7.34
C GLN A 309 4.69 28.74 8.50
N GLN A 310 3.66 28.11 9.06
CA GLN A 310 2.85 28.73 10.11
C GLN A 310 3.50 28.61 11.48
N TYR A 311 4.04 27.45 11.87
CA TYR A 311 4.39 27.13 13.26
C TYR A 311 5.90 26.95 13.51
N CYS A 312 6.71 26.62 12.50
CA CYS A 312 8.15 26.50 12.66
C CYS A 312 8.82 27.90 12.70
N PRO A 313 9.77 28.15 13.63
CA PRO A 313 10.58 29.37 13.64
C PRO A 313 11.23 29.61 12.27
N SER A 314 11.26 30.88 11.80
CA SER A 314 11.70 31.20 10.43
C SER A 314 13.10 30.66 10.10
N GLY A 315 14.04 30.79 11.03
CA GLY A 315 15.42 30.32 10.87
C GLY A 315 15.59 28.79 10.79
N ASP A 316 14.57 28.02 11.16
CA ASP A 316 14.61 26.55 11.15
C ASP A 316 13.80 25.92 10.02
N ARG A 317 12.99 26.67 9.26
CA ARG A 317 12.03 26.10 8.29
C ARG A 317 12.69 25.25 7.21
N VAL A 318 13.71 25.81 6.54
CA VAL A 318 14.42 25.12 5.45
C VAL A 318 15.20 23.93 6.02
N VAL A 319 15.84 24.10 7.17
CA VAL A 319 16.59 23.05 7.86
C VAL A 319 15.67 21.89 8.25
N ALA A 320 14.55 22.19 8.91
CA ALA A 320 13.54 21.23 9.31
C ALA A 320 13.01 20.47 8.11
N PHE A 321 12.64 21.18 7.04
CA PHE A 321 12.15 20.58 5.79
C PHE A 321 13.17 19.64 5.16
N CYS A 322 14.39 20.11 4.93
CA CYS A 322 15.44 19.33 4.29
C CYS A 322 15.81 18.08 5.11
N LYS A 323 15.87 18.17 6.44
CA LYS A 323 16.06 17.00 7.32
C LYS A 323 14.89 16.05 7.30
N TYR A 324 13.67 16.57 7.23
CA TYR A 324 12.46 15.76 7.16
C TYR A 324 12.41 14.94 5.85
N VAL A 325 12.70 15.56 4.70
CA VAL A 325 12.65 14.86 3.41
C VAL A 325 13.91 14.05 3.11
N GLU A 326 15.01 14.26 3.84
CA GLU A 326 16.29 13.57 3.65
C GLU A 326 16.13 12.05 3.59
N ARG A 327 15.37 11.49 4.53
CA ARG A 327 15.18 10.04 4.72
C ARG A 327 14.62 9.33 3.49
N TYR A 328 14.24 10.10 2.48
CA TYR A 328 13.56 9.64 1.29
C TYR A 328 14.18 10.15 -0.03
N LEU A 329 15.36 10.77 0.01
CA LEU A 329 15.98 11.36 -1.18
C LEU A 329 16.62 10.33 -2.12
N PHE A 330 17.06 9.18 -1.61
CA PHE A 330 17.79 8.18 -2.39
C PHE A 330 16.94 7.64 -3.56
N ASP A 331 15.67 7.30 -3.31
CA ASP A 331 14.74 6.73 -4.31
C ASP A 331 13.98 7.82 -5.12
N ALA A 332 14.27 9.10 -4.88
CA ALA A 332 13.49 10.18 -5.49
C ALA A 332 13.92 10.44 -6.94
N ASP A 333 12.94 10.42 -7.86
CA ASP A 333 13.18 10.80 -9.24
C ASP A 333 13.53 12.30 -9.38
N GLN A 334 14.13 12.67 -10.52
CA GLN A 334 14.57 14.05 -10.76
C GLN A 334 13.42 15.08 -10.64
N ARG A 335 12.20 14.67 -11.01
CA ARG A 335 11.01 15.53 -10.92
C ARG A 335 10.62 15.77 -9.46
N THR A 336 10.71 14.76 -8.61
CA THR A 336 10.46 14.85 -7.17
C THR A 336 11.51 15.72 -6.51
N ILE A 337 12.80 15.48 -6.79
CA ILE A 337 13.90 16.32 -6.30
C ILE A 337 13.69 17.79 -6.66
N SER A 338 13.35 18.09 -7.92
CA SER A 338 13.06 19.44 -8.38
C SER A 338 11.97 20.12 -7.55
N ARG A 339 10.86 19.41 -7.32
CA ARG A 339 9.76 19.94 -6.49
C ARG A 339 10.16 20.10 -5.03
N LEU A 340 11.01 19.23 -4.48
CA LEU A 340 11.54 19.36 -3.12
C LEU A 340 12.46 20.57 -2.99
N VAL A 341 13.33 20.85 -3.97
CA VAL A 341 14.16 22.07 -3.99
C VAL A 341 13.27 23.31 -3.99
N ARG A 342 12.23 23.33 -4.83
CA ARG A 342 11.26 24.43 -4.89
C ARG A 342 10.46 24.60 -3.59
N CYS A 343 10.16 23.51 -2.88
CA CYS A 343 9.58 23.54 -1.54
C CYS A 343 10.53 24.17 -0.53
N ALA A 344 11.81 23.78 -0.53
CA ALA A 344 12.82 24.36 0.35
C ALA A 344 12.99 25.86 0.08
N PHE A 345 13.05 26.26 -1.20
CA PHE A 345 13.12 27.66 -1.58
C PHE A 345 11.88 28.45 -1.14
N PHE A 346 10.68 27.88 -1.30
CA PHE A 346 9.43 28.48 -0.84
C PHE A 346 9.44 28.75 0.68
N LEU A 347 10.02 27.85 1.47
CA LEU A 347 10.13 27.98 2.92
C LEU A 347 11.22 28.96 3.39
N SER A 348 12.14 29.35 2.49
CA SER A 348 13.17 30.34 2.79
C SER A 348 12.59 31.75 2.88
N ASP A 349 13.28 32.65 3.59
CA ASP A 349 12.88 34.05 3.70
C ASP A 349 12.99 34.83 2.37
N LEU A 350 13.58 34.23 1.32
CA LEU A 350 13.69 34.82 -0.02
C LEU A 350 12.37 34.78 -0.79
N SER A 351 11.47 33.82 -0.50
CA SER A 351 10.19 33.71 -1.19
C SER A 351 9.27 34.91 -0.95
N ALA A 352 9.41 35.59 0.20
CA ALA A 352 8.67 36.78 0.57
C ALA A 352 9.01 38.03 -0.28
N LYS A 353 10.10 38.00 -1.07
CA LYS A 353 10.54 39.11 -1.93
C LYS A 353 9.85 39.16 -3.31
N GLY A 354 8.89 38.28 -3.58
CA GLY A 354 8.04 38.35 -4.78
C GLY A 354 8.60 37.69 -6.05
N GLU A 355 9.81 37.12 -5.99
CA GLU A 355 10.44 36.46 -7.15
C GLU A 355 9.90 35.04 -7.42
N PHE A 356 9.29 34.39 -6.41
CA PHE A 356 8.76 33.04 -6.52
C PHE A 356 7.22 33.03 -6.42
N THR A 357 6.55 32.87 -7.56
CA THR A 357 5.08 32.75 -7.61
C THR A 357 4.64 31.29 -7.69
N GLY A 358 3.35 31.01 -7.51
CA GLY A 358 2.79 29.67 -7.72
C GLY A 358 3.06 29.08 -9.12
N LYS A 359 3.38 29.92 -10.12
CA LYS A 359 3.79 29.46 -11.47
C LYS A 359 5.21 28.87 -11.48
N ASN A 360 6.10 29.37 -10.62
CA ASN A 360 7.49 28.90 -10.50
C ASN A 360 7.59 27.55 -9.77
N PHE A 361 6.52 27.13 -9.08
CA PHE A 361 6.51 25.86 -8.35
C PHE A 361 6.33 24.63 -9.26
N TYR A 362 5.64 24.78 -10.39
CA TYR A 362 5.33 23.65 -11.27
C TYR A 362 6.40 23.44 -12.35
N SER A 363 6.57 22.18 -12.77
CA SER A 363 7.53 21.77 -13.80
C SER A 363 7.24 22.46 -15.13
N SER A 364 8.30 22.84 -15.82
CA SER A 364 8.26 23.42 -17.17
C SER A 364 7.94 22.40 -18.26
N GLY A 365 7.98 21.10 -17.94
CA GLY A 365 7.88 20.00 -18.91
C GLY A 365 9.22 19.56 -19.51
N SER A 366 10.32 20.28 -19.23
CA SER A 366 11.70 19.88 -19.56
C SER A 366 12.49 19.67 -18.28
N ARG A 367 13.17 18.52 -18.17
CA ARG A 367 13.98 18.15 -17.00
C ARG A 367 15.20 19.07 -16.87
N GLU A 368 15.80 19.44 -17.98
CA GLU A 368 17.00 20.28 -18.09
C GLU A 368 16.69 21.72 -17.67
N LEU A 369 15.58 22.28 -18.15
CA LEU A 369 15.15 23.63 -17.77
C LEU A 369 14.76 23.69 -16.28
N ASP A 370 14.08 22.66 -15.79
CA ASP A 370 13.74 22.55 -14.36
C ASP A 370 15.01 22.45 -13.50
N PHE A 371 15.97 21.60 -13.88
CA PHE A 371 17.25 21.46 -13.16
C PHE A 371 18.07 22.76 -13.15
N CYS A 372 18.16 23.47 -14.28
CA CYS A 372 18.82 24.78 -14.32
C CYS A 372 18.13 25.80 -13.42
N SER A 373 16.80 25.79 -13.38
CA SER A 373 16.03 26.65 -12.48
C SER A 373 16.30 26.31 -11.01
N ASP A 374 16.39 25.03 -10.69
CA ASP A 374 16.65 24.55 -9.33
C ASP A 374 18.08 24.90 -8.86
N LEU A 375 19.08 24.80 -9.75
CA LEU A 375 20.44 25.30 -9.49
C LEU A 375 20.45 26.81 -9.25
N HIS A 376 19.71 27.57 -10.08
CA HIS A 376 19.58 29.02 -9.93
C HIS A 376 18.95 29.39 -8.58
N PHE A 377 17.87 28.72 -8.17
CA PHE A 377 17.27 28.92 -6.84
C PHE A 377 18.23 28.54 -5.71
N THR A 378 18.96 27.43 -5.87
CA THR A 378 19.93 26.97 -4.88
C THR A 378 21.03 28.02 -4.64
N LEU A 379 21.57 28.64 -5.69
CA LEU A 379 22.61 29.68 -5.58
C LEU A 379 22.21 30.92 -4.78
N GLN A 380 20.91 31.20 -4.69
CA GLN A 380 20.38 32.34 -3.94
C GLN A 380 20.34 32.08 -2.42
N LEU A 381 20.28 30.82 -2.01
CA LEU A 381 20.34 30.42 -0.61
C LEU A 381 21.74 30.68 -0.03
N LYS A 382 21.84 30.80 1.29
CA LYS A 382 23.10 31.11 1.99
C LYS A 382 23.39 30.10 3.10
N GLY A 383 24.67 30.01 3.48
CA GLY A 383 25.10 29.24 4.65
C GLY A 383 24.62 27.79 4.64
N ARG A 384 23.95 27.39 5.72
CA ARG A 384 23.46 26.02 5.92
C ARG A 384 22.36 25.63 4.94
N GLU A 385 21.46 26.54 4.60
CA GLU A 385 20.36 26.27 3.68
C GLU A 385 20.86 25.90 2.28
N PHE A 386 21.84 26.67 1.78
CA PHE A 386 22.52 26.39 0.52
C PHE A 386 23.11 24.98 0.51
N LEU A 387 23.87 24.62 1.56
CA LEU A 387 24.50 23.30 1.63
C LEU A 387 23.47 22.17 1.65
N MET A 388 22.39 22.32 2.41
CA MET A 388 21.37 21.28 2.52
C MET A 388 20.62 21.08 1.20
N VAL A 389 20.25 22.17 0.53
CA VAL A 389 19.58 22.10 -0.77
C VAL A 389 20.53 21.60 -1.87
N SER A 390 21.81 21.99 -1.83
CA SER A 390 22.83 21.50 -2.76
C SER A 390 23.05 19.99 -2.62
N ALA A 391 23.14 19.49 -1.38
CA ALA A 391 23.29 18.06 -1.12
C ALA A 391 22.04 17.28 -1.59
N MET A 392 20.85 17.81 -1.34
CA MET A 392 19.59 17.24 -1.82
C MET A 392 19.52 17.18 -3.35
N LEU A 393 19.93 18.25 -4.03
CA LEU A 393 19.88 18.37 -5.49
C LEU A 393 20.96 17.54 -6.20
N LEU A 394 22.19 17.52 -5.68
CA LEU A 394 23.37 16.98 -6.37
C LEU A 394 23.90 15.66 -5.81
N LEU A 395 23.65 15.35 -4.54
CA LEU A 395 24.15 14.12 -3.91
C LEU A 395 23.02 13.16 -3.54
N ARG A 396 21.77 13.65 -3.42
CA ARG A 396 20.60 12.89 -2.90
C ARG A 396 20.83 12.24 -1.52
N ARG A 397 21.71 12.85 -0.72
CA ARG A 397 22.00 12.50 0.69
C ARG A 397 22.40 13.76 1.45
N GLN A 398 22.51 13.69 2.78
CA GLN A 398 23.17 14.76 3.52
C GLN A 398 24.69 14.70 3.42
N PHE A 399 25.27 15.87 3.62
CA PHE A 399 26.67 16.00 4.01
C PHE A 399 26.92 15.40 5.39
N THR A 400 28.05 14.70 5.51
CA THR A 400 28.69 14.37 6.77
C THR A 400 29.04 15.63 7.55
N ASP A 401 29.22 15.54 8.87
CA ASP A 401 29.61 16.70 9.68
C ASP A 401 30.95 17.31 9.25
N VAL A 402 31.86 16.47 8.73
CA VAL A 402 33.14 16.91 8.16
C VAL A 402 32.93 17.72 6.88
N GLU A 403 32.13 17.21 5.94
CA GLU A 403 31.79 17.92 4.70
C GLU A 403 31.06 19.23 5.00
N LYS A 404 30.08 19.21 5.93
CA LYS A 404 29.36 20.42 6.38
C LYS A 404 30.33 21.46 6.91
N LYS A 405 31.23 21.08 7.82
CA LYS A 405 32.20 22.00 8.43
C LYS A 405 33.19 22.56 7.40
N HIS A 406 33.59 21.74 6.43
CA HIS A 406 34.47 22.16 5.34
C HIS A 406 33.79 23.19 4.43
N TYR A 407 32.66 22.85 3.82
CA TYR A 407 32.03 23.72 2.83
C TYR A 407 31.39 24.98 3.44
N LEU A 408 30.97 24.95 4.71
CA LEU A 408 30.37 26.13 5.36
C LEU A 408 31.33 27.33 5.40
N GLN A 409 32.64 27.12 5.28
CA GLN A 409 33.65 28.17 5.20
C GLN A 409 33.69 28.88 3.83
N TYR A 410 33.04 28.32 2.81
CA TYR A 410 33.14 28.75 1.41
C TYR A 410 31.78 29.16 0.80
N VAL A 411 30.76 29.49 1.59
CA VAL A 411 29.38 29.73 1.07
C VAL A 411 28.85 31.15 1.28
N GLU A 412 29.74 32.09 1.64
CA GLU A 412 29.38 33.49 1.89
C GLU A 412 29.03 34.26 0.61
N THR A 413 29.82 34.11 -0.46
CA THR A 413 29.59 34.80 -1.73
C THR A 413 28.94 33.87 -2.77
N GLU A 414 28.26 34.45 -3.76
CA GLU A 414 27.67 33.66 -4.86
C GLU A 414 28.74 32.91 -5.64
N GLU A 415 29.90 33.53 -5.85
CA GLU A 415 31.02 32.92 -6.56
C GLU A 415 31.60 31.73 -5.79
N SER A 416 31.74 31.85 -4.48
CA SER A 416 32.20 30.73 -3.66
C SER A 416 31.18 29.59 -3.63
N ARG A 417 29.87 29.89 -3.65
CA ARG A 417 28.80 28.88 -3.81
C ARG A 417 28.83 28.18 -5.17
N ARG A 418 29.11 28.89 -6.28
CA ARG A 418 29.32 28.27 -7.60
C ARG A 418 30.45 27.25 -7.57
N LEU A 419 31.58 27.59 -6.96
CA LEU A 419 32.71 26.68 -6.81
C LEU A 419 32.34 25.43 -6.00
N VAL A 420 31.54 25.57 -4.95
CA VAL A 420 31.02 24.42 -4.19
C VAL A 420 30.15 23.54 -5.09
N LEU A 421 29.19 24.10 -5.84
CA LEU A 421 28.36 23.29 -6.75
C LEU A 421 29.21 22.55 -7.80
N LEU A 422 30.22 23.22 -8.37
CA LEU A 422 31.15 22.60 -9.32
C LEU A 422 31.95 21.45 -8.69
N ASP A 423 32.37 21.58 -7.44
CA ASP A 423 33.06 20.51 -6.73
C ASP A 423 32.12 19.32 -6.46
N LEU A 424 30.87 19.58 -6.05
CA LEU A 424 29.86 18.53 -5.85
C LEU A 424 29.52 17.80 -7.16
N MET A 425 29.49 18.51 -8.29
CA MET A 425 29.25 17.87 -9.59
C MET A 425 30.40 16.97 -10.07
N LYS A 426 31.59 17.06 -9.47
CA LYS A 426 32.70 16.13 -9.76
C LYS A 426 32.60 14.84 -8.95
N ARG A 427 31.67 14.76 -7.99
CA ARG A 427 31.53 13.61 -7.13
C ARG A 427 30.99 12.41 -7.92
N PRO A 428 31.46 11.18 -7.64
CA PRO A 428 30.96 9.97 -8.29
C PRO A 428 29.44 9.85 -8.23
N GLU A 429 28.83 10.26 -7.12
CA GLU A 429 27.38 10.26 -6.91
C GLU A 429 26.63 11.06 -7.99
N PHE A 430 27.11 12.26 -8.31
CA PHE A 430 26.51 13.09 -9.35
C PHE A 430 26.89 12.61 -10.76
N MET A 431 28.14 12.21 -10.96
CA MET A 431 28.65 11.74 -12.26
C MET A 431 27.91 10.50 -12.76
N ALA A 432 27.46 9.63 -11.85
CA ALA A 432 26.61 8.49 -12.16
C ALA A 432 25.28 8.88 -12.86
N TRP A 433 24.83 10.14 -12.72
CA TRP A 433 23.61 10.63 -13.35
C TRP A 433 23.80 11.17 -14.78
N GLY A 434 25.06 11.28 -15.26
CA GLY A 434 25.38 11.51 -16.67
C GLY A 434 25.26 12.95 -17.20
N ASN A 435 25.31 13.99 -16.36
CA ASN A 435 24.91 15.35 -16.78
C ASN A 435 25.94 16.46 -16.50
N VAL A 436 26.84 16.70 -17.44
CA VAL A 436 27.43 18.04 -17.60
C VAL A 436 27.05 18.55 -18.98
N THR A 437 26.08 19.45 -19.02
CA THR A 437 25.60 20.09 -20.24
C THR A 437 26.12 21.54 -20.35
N PRO A 438 26.18 22.13 -21.56
CA PRO A 438 26.72 23.47 -21.76
C PRO A 438 25.98 24.57 -20.96
N GLU A 439 24.65 24.46 -20.83
CA GLU A 439 23.81 25.40 -20.10
C GLU A 439 24.13 25.47 -18.60
N VAL A 440 24.48 24.33 -17.99
CA VAL A 440 24.89 24.30 -16.57
C VAL A 440 26.24 24.99 -16.40
N SER A 441 27.16 24.79 -17.34
CA SER A 441 28.47 25.46 -17.33
C SER A 441 28.35 26.98 -17.42
N LEU A 442 27.44 27.47 -18.26
CA LEU A 442 27.13 28.91 -18.37
C LEU A 442 26.51 29.48 -17.10
N LEU A 443 25.56 28.78 -16.48
CA LEU A 443 24.91 29.22 -15.25
C LEU A 443 25.91 29.34 -14.08
N LEU A 444 26.89 28.45 -14.03
CA LEU A 444 27.94 28.42 -13.00
C LEU A 444 29.16 29.27 -13.33
N GLY A 445 29.14 30.06 -14.42
CA GLY A 445 30.23 30.99 -14.74
C GLY A 445 31.51 30.33 -15.26
N ASN A 446 31.49 29.06 -15.68
CA ASN A 446 32.61 28.43 -16.38
C ASN A 446 32.71 29.04 -17.79
N SER A 447 33.50 30.11 -17.91
CA SER A 447 33.48 31.08 -19.02
C SER A 447 34.04 30.61 -20.37
N LYS A 448 34.08 29.32 -20.68
CA LYS A 448 34.42 28.86 -22.02
C LYS A 448 33.14 28.49 -22.76
N SER A 449 32.57 29.48 -23.45
CA SER A 449 31.62 29.23 -24.53
C SER A 449 32.35 28.51 -25.67
N ASP A 450 32.58 27.21 -25.52
CA ASP A 450 33.15 26.40 -26.58
C ASP A 450 32.06 26.16 -27.63
N PRO A 451 32.22 26.67 -28.87
CA PRO A 451 31.29 26.39 -29.96
C PRO A 451 31.10 24.88 -30.18
N LEU A 452 32.11 24.06 -29.86
CA LEU A 452 32.06 22.59 -29.96
C LEU A 452 31.13 21.97 -28.91
N LEU A 453 31.04 22.54 -27.70
CA LEU A 453 30.13 22.08 -26.65
C LEU A 453 28.66 22.28 -27.06
N PHE A 454 28.33 23.43 -27.65
CA PHE A 454 26.99 23.71 -28.18
C PHE A 454 26.66 22.92 -29.45
N LYS A 455 27.67 22.63 -30.27
CA LYS A 455 27.49 21.84 -31.50
C LYS A 455 27.09 20.40 -31.20
N ASN A 456 27.65 19.81 -30.15
CA ASN A 456 27.44 18.41 -29.78
C ASN A 456 26.35 18.19 -28.70
N SER A 457 25.69 19.26 -28.23
CA SER A 457 24.63 19.13 -27.22
C SER A 457 23.29 18.65 -27.80
N SER A 458 22.34 18.24 -26.96
CA SER A 458 20.95 18.02 -27.39
C SER A 458 20.28 19.33 -27.83
N ASP A 459 19.16 19.27 -28.54
CA ASP A 459 18.39 20.47 -28.93
C ASP A 459 17.85 21.23 -27.71
N VAL A 460 17.51 20.51 -26.65
CA VAL A 460 17.06 21.09 -25.38
C VAL A 460 18.18 21.88 -24.72
N SER A 461 19.34 21.25 -24.53
CA SER A 461 20.54 21.90 -23.95
C SER A 461 21.00 23.09 -24.80
N PHE A 462 20.95 22.93 -26.12
CA PHE A 462 21.25 23.98 -27.07
C PHE A 462 20.33 25.20 -26.88
N ALA A 463 19.01 24.99 -26.86
CA ALA A 463 18.03 26.05 -26.72
C ALA A 463 18.20 26.81 -25.40
N ILE A 464 18.38 26.11 -24.28
CA ILE A 464 18.56 26.72 -22.96
C ILE A 464 19.85 27.52 -22.92
N GLY A 465 20.97 26.93 -23.35
CA GLY A 465 22.28 27.60 -23.32
C GLY A 465 22.35 28.81 -24.25
N ALA A 466 21.76 28.74 -25.44
CA ALA A 466 21.74 29.86 -26.39
C ALA A 466 20.91 31.04 -25.85
N LEU A 467 19.74 30.75 -25.26
CA LEU A 467 18.90 31.75 -24.61
C LEU A 467 19.59 32.37 -23.39
N LEU A 468 20.23 31.54 -22.55
CA LEU A 468 20.98 32.00 -21.39
C LEU A 468 22.16 32.91 -21.78
N SER A 469 22.92 32.51 -22.80
CA SER A 469 24.03 33.30 -23.36
C SER A 469 23.55 34.64 -23.93
N SER A 470 22.42 34.63 -24.64
CA SER A 470 21.90 35.83 -25.33
C SER A 470 21.24 36.84 -24.38
N TYR A 471 20.53 36.35 -23.36
CA TYR A 471 19.72 37.21 -22.48
C TYR A 471 20.29 37.37 -21.06
N GLY A 472 21.35 36.64 -20.71
CA GLY A 472 21.97 36.68 -19.38
C GLY A 472 21.09 36.13 -18.25
N LYS A 473 19.98 35.46 -18.57
CA LYS A 473 19.05 34.85 -17.60
C LYS A 473 18.36 33.62 -18.18
N LEU A 474 17.86 32.74 -17.30
CA LEU A 474 17.14 31.53 -17.72
C LEU A 474 15.87 31.89 -18.50
N PRO A 475 15.58 31.17 -19.60
CA PRO A 475 14.37 31.40 -20.38
C PRO A 475 13.11 30.92 -19.65
N ASN A 476 11.98 31.55 -19.92
CA ASN A 476 10.69 31.01 -19.48
C ASN A 476 10.22 29.88 -20.41
N SER A 477 9.24 29.09 -19.95
CA SER A 477 8.74 27.92 -20.70
C SER A 477 8.12 28.24 -22.07
N ARG A 478 7.72 29.49 -22.32
CA ARG A 478 7.23 29.92 -23.63
C ARG A 478 8.40 30.18 -24.58
N GLN A 479 9.38 30.99 -24.15
CA GLN A 479 10.59 31.28 -24.92
C GLN A 479 11.37 30.00 -25.26
N PHE A 480 11.48 29.09 -24.29
CA PHE A 480 12.11 27.78 -24.51
C PHE A 480 11.40 26.97 -25.60
N ARG A 481 10.06 26.89 -25.56
CA ARG A 481 9.27 26.15 -26.57
C ARG A 481 9.35 26.81 -27.95
N GLU A 482 9.26 28.13 -28.02
CA GLU A 482 9.39 28.87 -29.28
C GLU A 482 10.74 28.59 -29.97
N VAL A 483 11.85 28.55 -29.22
CA VAL A 483 13.16 28.21 -29.78
C VAL A 483 13.28 26.73 -30.14
N LEU A 484 12.71 25.84 -29.33
CA LEU A 484 12.71 24.40 -29.62
C LEU A 484 11.92 24.08 -30.90
N ASP A 485 10.77 24.71 -31.10
CA ASP A 485 9.96 24.58 -32.32
C ASP A 485 10.72 25.11 -33.55
N LEU A 486 11.50 26.19 -33.40
CA LEU A 486 12.35 26.71 -34.47
C LEU A 486 13.48 25.73 -34.85
N LEU A 487 14.01 24.95 -33.90
CA LEU A 487 15.04 23.94 -34.18
C LEU A 487 14.54 22.79 -35.06
N LEU A 488 13.22 22.54 -35.09
CA LEU A 488 12.61 21.55 -35.99
C LEU A 488 12.64 22.00 -37.46
N THR A 489 12.76 23.31 -37.72
CA THR A 489 12.62 23.90 -39.06
C THR A 489 13.84 24.69 -39.52
N LYS A 490 14.79 24.98 -38.63
CA LYS A 490 16.01 25.75 -38.92
C LYS A 490 17.25 25.12 -38.28
N PRO A 491 18.39 25.08 -38.98
CA PRO A 491 19.63 24.58 -38.41
C PRO A 491 20.15 25.50 -37.29
N ARG A 492 20.81 24.91 -36.29
CA ARG A 492 21.34 25.61 -35.08
C ARG A 492 22.16 26.87 -35.39
N GLY A 493 22.98 26.83 -36.44
CA GLY A 493 23.82 27.97 -36.86
C GLY A 493 23.05 29.20 -37.35
N VAL A 494 21.78 29.05 -37.74
CA VAL A 494 20.90 30.17 -38.09
C VAL A 494 20.30 30.82 -36.83
N LEU A 495 20.04 30.03 -35.80
CA LEU A 495 19.46 30.49 -34.53
C LEU A 495 20.53 31.07 -33.59
N TYR A 496 21.76 30.60 -33.70
CA TYR A 496 22.90 31.11 -32.94
C TYR A 496 24.11 31.26 -33.88
N PRO A 497 24.25 32.43 -34.55
CA PRO A 497 25.26 32.67 -35.58
C PRO A 497 26.71 32.48 -35.14
N HIS A 498 27.00 32.51 -33.84
CA HIS A 498 28.35 32.29 -33.31
C HIS A 498 28.84 30.82 -33.40
N LEU A 499 27.99 29.86 -33.79
CA LEU A 499 28.36 28.44 -34.00
C LEU A 499 29.03 28.14 -35.34
N SER A 500 28.86 29.00 -36.35
CA SER A 500 29.34 28.73 -37.71
C SER A 500 30.84 28.97 -37.89
N SER A 501 31.59 29.17 -36.80
CA SER A 501 33.02 29.49 -36.81
C SER A 501 33.88 28.37 -36.20
N SER A 502 33.77 27.13 -36.71
CA SER A 502 34.84 26.13 -36.60
C SER A 502 34.57 24.90 -37.49
N ASP A 503 35.35 24.78 -38.56
CA ASP A 503 35.37 23.69 -39.55
C ASP A 503 35.89 22.35 -39.00
N GLY A 504 35.48 21.25 -39.65
CA GLY A 504 36.36 20.08 -39.83
C GLY A 504 35.86 18.69 -39.40
N ASN A 505 35.46 17.90 -40.41
CA ASN A 505 35.57 16.44 -40.55
C ASN A 505 34.65 15.45 -39.81
N SER A 506 33.81 14.81 -40.62
CA SER A 506 33.20 13.49 -40.46
C SER A 506 34.26 12.38 -40.43
N VAL A 507 34.18 11.48 -39.44
CA VAL A 507 34.98 10.24 -39.39
C VAL A 507 34.04 9.04 -39.53
N GLY A 508 34.35 8.19 -40.50
CA GLY A 508 33.61 6.99 -40.86
C GLY A 508 33.76 5.85 -39.86
N ALA A 509 32.78 4.94 -39.88
CA ALA A 509 32.76 3.71 -39.11
C ALA A 509 33.84 2.71 -39.62
N PRO A 510 34.55 2.00 -38.74
CA PRO A 510 35.43 0.89 -39.13
C PRO A 510 34.67 -0.44 -39.26
N PRO A 511 35.22 -1.42 -40.00
CA PRO A 511 34.52 -2.63 -40.44
C PRO A 511 34.44 -3.74 -39.38
N CYS A 512 33.40 -4.57 -39.51
CA CYS A 512 33.21 -5.83 -38.81
C CYS A 512 34.26 -6.89 -39.18
N ILE A 513 34.61 -7.74 -38.21
CA ILE A 513 35.39 -8.98 -38.41
C ILE A 513 34.47 -10.16 -38.09
N GLU A 514 34.48 -11.18 -38.96
CA GLU A 514 33.73 -12.43 -38.87
C GLU A 514 34.43 -13.50 -38.01
N SER A 515 33.57 -14.23 -37.29
CA SER A 515 33.56 -15.66 -36.89
C SER A 515 34.82 -16.37 -36.39
N GLU A 516 34.64 -17.07 -35.26
CA GLU A 516 35.05 -18.47 -35.15
C GLU A 516 33.85 -19.33 -34.77
N GLN A 517 33.69 -20.44 -35.51
CA GLN A 517 32.70 -21.48 -35.33
C GLN A 517 33.09 -22.39 -34.16
N GLU A 518 32.13 -22.73 -33.31
CA GLU A 518 32.12 -24.05 -32.66
C GLU A 518 30.71 -24.62 -32.72
N ASP A 519 30.58 -25.74 -33.42
CA ASP A 519 29.40 -26.58 -33.48
C ASP A 519 29.11 -27.17 -32.10
N ASN A 520 28.04 -26.69 -31.46
CA ASN A 520 27.30 -27.47 -30.48
C ASN A 520 25.88 -26.92 -30.40
N VAL A 521 24.87 -27.77 -30.56
CA VAL A 521 23.44 -27.42 -30.63
C VAL A 521 23.06 -26.33 -29.61
N GLN A 522 22.90 -25.09 -30.09
CA GLN A 522 22.77 -23.92 -29.24
C GLN A 522 21.38 -23.87 -28.59
N LYS A 523 21.34 -24.03 -27.25
CA LYS A 523 20.12 -23.92 -26.44
C LYS A 523 19.55 -22.50 -26.54
N PRO A 524 18.21 -22.33 -26.54
CA PRO A 524 17.60 -20.99 -26.52
C PRO A 524 17.97 -20.26 -25.23
N VAL A 525 18.37 -19.00 -25.35
CA VAL A 525 18.42 -18.11 -24.18
C VAL A 525 17.03 -17.53 -23.96
N VAL A 526 16.52 -17.66 -22.73
CA VAL A 526 15.21 -17.16 -22.32
C VAL A 526 15.41 -16.06 -21.29
N TYR A 527 15.14 -14.83 -21.70
CA TYR A 527 15.14 -13.65 -20.83
C TYR A 527 13.77 -13.51 -20.19
N VAL A 528 13.67 -13.84 -18.91
CA VAL A 528 12.44 -13.82 -18.13
C VAL A 528 12.28 -12.46 -17.47
N ASN A 529 11.15 -11.80 -17.72
CA ASN A 529 10.79 -10.57 -17.04
C ASN A 529 10.44 -10.85 -15.56
N GLY A 530 11.18 -10.22 -14.64
CA GLY A 530 11.06 -10.38 -13.19
C GLY A 530 10.21 -9.30 -12.51
N ASP A 531 9.50 -8.46 -13.27
CA ASP A 531 8.82 -7.28 -12.71
C ASP A 531 7.81 -7.63 -11.62
N VAL A 532 7.13 -8.78 -11.73
CA VAL A 532 6.17 -9.25 -10.72
C VAL A 532 6.85 -9.57 -9.38
N LEU A 533 8.08 -10.09 -9.40
CA LEU A 533 8.85 -10.32 -8.18
C LEU A 533 9.20 -8.99 -7.50
N CYS A 534 9.67 -8.02 -8.30
CA CYS A 534 9.99 -6.68 -7.82
C CYS A 534 8.74 -5.97 -7.26
N MET A 535 7.61 -6.02 -7.97
CA MET A 535 6.35 -5.41 -7.53
C MET A 535 5.86 -6.01 -6.21
N ALA A 536 5.99 -7.32 -5.99
CA ALA A 536 5.58 -7.98 -4.75
C ALA A 536 6.43 -7.59 -3.53
N GLU A 537 7.68 -7.17 -3.72
CA GLU A 537 8.55 -6.61 -2.68
C GLU A 537 8.31 -5.10 -2.42
N LEU A 538 7.62 -4.43 -3.34
CA LEU A 538 7.25 -3.02 -3.23
C LEU A 538 5.82 -2.82 -2.69
N ASP A 539 4.91 -3.76 -2.98
CA ASP A 539 3.51 -3.75 -2.56
C ASP A 539 3.03 -5.18 -2.27
N SER A 540 2.71 -5.49 -1.02
CA SER A 540 2.23 -6.81 -0.61
C SER A 540 0.93 -7.23 -1.31
N ARG A 541 0.14 -6.27 -1.81
CA ARG A 541 -1.08 -6.57 -2.60
C ARG A 541 -0.78 -7.21 -3.96
N ALA A 542 0.46 -7.11 -4.44
CA ALA A 542 0.89 -7.79 -5.66
C ALA A 542 1.19 -9.28 -5.45
N ARG A 543 1.20 -9.79 -4.20
CA ARG A 543 1.33 -11.23 -3.86
C ARG A 543 0.05 -12.00 -4.17
N THR A 544 -0.24 -12.10 -5.46
CA THR A 544 -1.43 -12.77 -6.03
C THR A 544 -1.08 -14.16 -6.56
N GLY A 545 -2.04 -14.87 -7.14
CA GLY A 545 -1.77 -16.11 -7.87
C GLY A 545 -0.78 -15.93 -9.04
N VAL A 546 -0.75 -14.74 -9.67
CA VAL A 546 0.25 -14.42 -10.70
C VAL A 546 1.65 -14.39 -10.09
N PHE A 547 1.82 -13.75 -8.93
CA PHE A 547 3.11 -13.74 -8.23
C PHE A 547 3.59 -15.15 -7.89
N ARG A 548 2.72 -16.01 -7.34
CA ARG A 548 3.07 -17.40 -7.01
C ARG A 548 3.51 -18.19 -8.26
N TYR A 549 2.89 -17.93 -9.39
CA TYR A 549 3.30 -18.51 -10.67
C TYR A 549 4.65 -17.96 -11.15
N VAL A 550 4.84 -16.64 -11.17
CA VAL A 550 6.11 -16.04 -11.63
C VAL A 550 7.28 -16.47 -10.74
N GLU A 551 7.08 -16.51 -9.42
CA GLU A 551 8.10 -16.99 -8.47
C GLU A 551 8.50 -18.44 -8.75
N ALA A 552 7.51 -19.34 -8.88
CA ALA A 552 7.78 -20.75 -9.12
C ALA A 552 8.39 -21.03 -10.50
N ILE A 553 7.97 -20.32 -11.56
CA ILE A 553 8.53 -20.55 -12.91
C ILE A 553 9.94 -19.97 -13.03
N VAL A 554 10.22 -18.82 -12.41
CA VAL A 554 11.58 -18.25 -12.36
C VAL A 554 12.51 -19.20 -11.62
N ASP A 555 12.11 -19.73 -10.46
CA ASP A 555 12.94 -20.65 -9.69
C ASP A 555 13.27 -21.92 -10.50
N GLN A 556 12.26 -22.52 -11.13
CA GLN A 556 12.44 -23.81 -11.81
C GLN A 556 13.12 -23.72 -13.18
N ILE A 557 12.91 -22.63 -13.94
CA ILE A 557 13.49 -22.50 -15.28
C ILE A 557 15.01 -22.29 -15.23
N LEU A 558 15.55 -21.82 -14.10
CA LEU A 558 16.98 -21.65 -13.89
C LEU A 558 17.74 -22.98 -13.89
N ASP A 559 17.08 -24.06 -13.44
CA ASP A 559 17.62 -25.42 -13.40
C ASP A 559 17.21 -26.27 -14.61
N GLU A 560 16.37 -25.73 -15.51
CA GLU A 560 15.90 -26.43 -16.70
C GLU A 560 17.01 -26.53 -17.76
N GLY A 561 17.72 -27.66 -17.77
CA GLY A 561 18.86 -27.89 -18.65
C GLY A 561 18.61 -27.84 -20.16
N LYS A 562 17.37 -27.64 -20.63
CA LYS A 562 17.02 -27.46 -22.05
C LYS A 562 17.10 -26.02 -22.54
N VAL A 563 17.05 -25.03 -21.65
CA VAL A 563 17.13 -23.61 -21.98
C VAL A 563 18.23 -22.93 -21.15
N ILE A 564 18.63 -21.72 -21.54
CA ILE A 564 19.51 -20.89 -20.73
C ILE A 564 18.68 -19.72 -20.22
N ALA A 565 18.24 -19.78 -18.96
CA ALA A 565 17.43 -18.73 -18.37
C ALA A 565 18.29 -17.54 -17.88
N ARG A 566 17.78 -16.34 -18.11
CA ARG A 566 18.30 -15.06 -17.63
C ARG A 566 17.14 -14.21 -17.14
N ILE A 567 17.40 -13.31 -16.20
CA ILE A 567 16.36 -12.47 -15.60
C ILE A 567 16.64 -11.01 -15.91
N PHE A 568 15.59 -10.24 -16.17
CA PHE A 568 15.67 -8.79 -16.27
C PHE A 568 14.44 -8.16 -15.60
N HIS A 569 14.57 -6.91 -15.19
CA HIS A 569 13.45 -6.09 -14.74
C HIS A 569 13.43 -4.74 -15.46
N SER A 570 12.29 -4.07 -15.38
CA SER A 570 12.11 -2.69 -15.82
C SER A 570 12.88 -1.73 -14.90
N SER A 571 13.45 -0.66 -15.46
CA SER A 571 14.34 0.28 -14.74
C SER A 571 13.64 1.13 -13.66
N ASP A 572 12.32 1.18 -13.63
CA ASP A 572 11.54 1.79 -12.56
C ASP A 572 11.36 0.86 -11.34
N LEU A 573 11.88 -0.37 -11.42
CA LEU A 573 11.76 -1.40 -10.38
C LEU A 573 13.10 -1.78 -9.73
N ASP A 574 14.16 -0.97 -9.90
CA ASP A 574 15.49 -1.19 -9.30
C ASP A 574 15.41 -1.44 -7.78
N ASP A 575 14.65 -0.61 -7.04
CA ASP A 575 14.37 -0.80 -5.60
C ASP A 575 13.79 -2.18 -5.28
N GLY A 576 12.87 -2.64 -6.13
CA GLY A 576 12.21 -3.93 -5.97
C GLY A 576 13.20 -5.06 -6.22
N TRP A 577 14.03 -4.92 -7.25
CA TRP A 577 15.07 -5.90 -7.58
C TRP A 577 16.12 -6.03 -6.47
N GLU A 578 16.58 -4.93 -5.88
CA GLU A 578 17.50 -4.99 -4.73
C GLU A 578 16.92 -5.81 -3.57
N LYS A 579 15.63 -5.66 -3.28
CA LYS A 579 14.94 -6.45 -2.24
C LYS A 579 14.81 -7.92 -2.63
N VAL A 580 14.48 -8.20 -3.89
CA VAL A 580 14.44 -9.57 -4.43
C VAL A 580 15.80 -10.23 -4.25
N VAL A 581 16.90 -9.56 -4.61
CA VAL A 581 18.27 -10.09 -4.45
C VAL A 581 18.64 -10.26 -2.97
N ARG A 582 18.22 -9.37 -2.06
CA ARG A 582 18.44 -9.58 -0.61
C ARG A 582 17.73 -10.84 -0.09
N ARG A 583 16.53 -11.12 -0.58
CA ARG A 583 15.72 -12.29 -0.21
C ARG A 583 16.22 -13.57 -0.89
N LEU A 584 16.62 -13.48 -2.15
CA LEU A 584 17.05 -14.57 -3.02
C LEU A 584 18.39 -14.21 -3.70
N PRO A 585 19.52 -14.25 -2.97
CA PRO A 585 20.81 -13.75 -3.47
C PRO A 585 21.33 -14.48 -4.71
N HIS A 586 20.93 -15.73 -4.92
CA HIS A 586 21.36 -16.50 -6.08
C HIS A 586 20.87 -15.89 -7.41
N LEU A 587 19.73 -15.19 -7.42
CA LEU A 587 19.14 -14.61 -8.64
C LEU A 587 20.01 -13.53 -9.29
N SER A 588 20.90 -12.85 -8.53
CA SER A 588 21.80 -11.83 -9.08
C SER A 588 22.76 -12.38 -10.13
N HIS A 589 23.09 -13.67 -10.08
CA HIS A 589 24.00 -14.32 -11.03
C HIS A 589 23.37 -14.51 -12.41
N TYR A 590 22.05 -14.44 -12.49
CA TYR A 590 21.28 -14.62 -13.73
C TYR A 590 20.77 -13.30 -14.30
N HIS A 591 21.04 -12.18 -13.62
CA HIS A 591 20.55 -10.86 -14.01
C HIS A 591 21.27 -10.31 -15.24
N VAL A 592 20.53 -9.57 -16.06
CA VAL A 592 21.06 -8.90 -17.24
C VAL A 592 20.80 -7.40 -17.13
N ASP A 593 21.88 -6.62 -17.06
CA ASP A 593 21.85 -5.15 -16.96
C ASP A 593 22.33 -4.43 -18.22
N LYS A 594 23.04 -5.15 -19.11
CA LYS A 594 23.68 -4.57 -20.28
C LYS A 594 22.80 -4.73 -21.53
N PRO A 595 22.88 -3.82 -22.51
CA PRO A 595 22.27 -4.02 -23.82
C PRO A 595 22.77 -5.31 -24.46
N ILE A 596 21.83 -6.14 -24.92
CA ILE A 596 22.16 -7.37 -25.65
C ILE A 596 22.40 -6.98 -27.11
N ARG A 597 23.57 -7.35 -27.63
CA ARG A 597 23.84 -7.21 -29.05
C ARG A 597 23.10 -8.33 -29.79
N PRO A 598 22.50 -8.07 -30.96
CA PRO A 598 22.03 -9.13 -31.83
C PRO A 598 23.18 -10.12 -32.06
N SER A 599 22.93 -11.41 -31.86
CA SER A 599 23.83 -12.47 -32.32
C SER A 599 24.05 -12.28 -33.83
N ASN A 600 25.30 -12.45 -34.30
CA ASN A 600 25.64 -12.41 -35.73
C ASN A 600 25.13 -13.66 -36.49
N GLY A 601 23.89 -14.07 -36.24
CA GLY A 601 23.24 -15.23 -36.84
C GLY A 601 21.74 -15.00 -36.99
N SER A 602 21.10 -15.75 -37.90
CA SER A 602 19.69 -15.60 -38.21
C SER A 602 18.72 -15.94 -37.05
N ARG A 603 19.19 -16.64 -36.00
CA ARG A 603 18.36 -17.10 -34.87
C ARG A 603 18.25 -16.07 -33.76
N LYS A 604 17.01 -15.84 -33.31
CA LYS A 604 16.63 -14.91 -32.26
C LYS A 604 16.32 -15.64 -30.95
N ASP A 605 16.82 -15.13 -29.84
CA ASP A 605 16.51 -15.59 -28.48
C ASP A 605 15.08 -15.23 -28.07
N ILE A 606 14.66 -15.66 -26.88
CA ILE A 606 13.30 -15.48 -26.36
C ILE A 606 13.28 -14.49 -25.22
N VAL A 607 12.33 -13.57 -25.27
CA VAL A 607 11.94 -12.70 -24.16
C VAL A 607 10.59 -13.19 -23.68
N PHE A 608 10.59 -13.68 -22.45
CA PHE A 608 9.42 -14.24 -21.82
C PHE A 608 8.84 -13.27 -20.81
N TYR A 609 7.62 -12.82 -21.06
CA TYR A 609 6.82 -12.05 -20.12
C TYR A 609 5.85 -13.01 -19.42
N PRO A 610 6.12 -13.42 -18.17
CA PRO A 610 5.35 -14.45 -17.48
C PRO A 610 4.00 -13.91 -16.99
N TYR A 611 3.62 -12.69 -17.37
CA TYR A 611 2.27 -12.21 -17.17
C TYR A 611 1.93 -11.18 -18.25
N PHE A 612 0.67 -11.13 -18.62
CA PHE A 612 0.09 -10.07 -19.41
C PHE A 612 -1.15 -9.54 -18.68
N PRO A 613 -1.33 -8.22 -18.55
CA PRO A 613 -0.65 -7.14 -19.27
C PRO A 613 0.54 -6.47 -18.54
N PHE A 614 1.54 -5.98 -19.29
CA PHE A 614 2.70 -5.22 -18.80
C PHE A 614 2.78 -3.80 -19.43
N SER A 615 3.59 -2.90 -18.85
CA SER A 615 3.65 -1.47 -19.19
C SER A 615 4.28 -1.19 -20.56
N ASP A 616 5.56 -1.49 -20.72
CA ASP A 616 6.34 -1.19 -21.92
C ASP A 616 7.30 -2.34 -22.25
N PHE A 617 7.74 -2.39 -23.51
CA PHE A 617 8.79 -3.32 -23.93
C PHE A 617 10.15 -2.78 -23.53
N ASP A 618 11.00 -3.67 -23.05
CA ASP A 618 12.36 -3.31 -22.74
C ASP A 618 13.19 -3.14 -24.03
N PRO A 619 13.83 -1.96 -24.25
CA PRO A 619 14.59 -1.67 -25.46
C PRO A 619 15.72 -2.67 -25.76
N ARG A 620 16.24 -3.36 -24.74
CA ARG A 620 17.33 -4.33 -24.87
C ARG A 620 16.94 -5.54 -25.71
N PHE A 621 15.64 -5.78 -25.90
CA PHE A 621 15.15 -7.01 -26.53
C PHE A 621 14.16 -6.79 -27.69
N LEU A 622 14.16 -5.61 -28.31
CA LEU A 622 13.23 -5.30 -29.41
C LEU A 622 13.36 -6.27 -30.59
N ASP A 623 14.56 -6.79 -30.84
CA ASP A 623 14.87 -7.70 -31.95
C ASP A 623 14.64 -9.19 -31.63
N GLN A 624 14.28 -9.54 -30.40
CA GLN A 624 14.10 -10.93 -29.94
C GLN A 624 12.66 -11.43 -30.12
N LYS A 625 12.47 -12.75 -30.03
CA LYS A 625 11.15 -13.40 -30.05
C LYS A 625 10.41 -13.15 -28.74
N ARG A 626 9.12 -12.84 -28.81
CA ARG A 626 8.33 -12.43 -27.64
C ARG A 626 7.30 -13.49 -27.31
N VAL A 627 7.40 -14.03 -26.10
CA VAL A 627 6.45 -15.01 -25.56
C VAL A 627 5.77 -14.42 -24.34
N PHE A 628 4.43 -14.42 -24.32
CA PHE A 628 3.64 -13.89 -23.20
C PHE A 628 2.87 -15.01 -22.51
N THR A 629 2.68 -14.93 -21.19
CA THR A 629 1.65 -15.71 -20.49
C THR A 629 0.39 -14.88 -20.30
N LEU A 630 -0.73 -15.31 -20.88
CA LEU A 630 -2.03 -14.66 -20.73
C LEU A 630 -2.83 -15.32 -19.59
N CYS A 631 -3.14 -14.54 -18.56
CA CYS A 631 -3.93 -15.00 -17.43
C CYS A 631 -5.44 -14.98 -17.71
N ASP A 632 -5.96 -13.83 -18.16
CA ASP A 632 -7.34 -13.67 -18.60
C ASP A 632 -7.51 -12.38 -19.43
N LEU A 633 -8.72 -12.18 -19.97
CA LEU A 633 -9.12 -10.96 -20.70
C LEU A 633 -10.32 -10.27 -20.02
N PHE A 634 -10.62 -10.61 -18.76
CA PHE A 634 -11.86 -10.17 -18.11
C PHE A 634 -11.98 -8.66 -17.97
N PRO A 635 -10.92 -7.87 -17.72
CA PRO A 635 -11.06 -6.41 -17.69
C PRO A 635 -11.55 -5.81 -19.01
N ALA A 636 -11.35 -6.51 -20.14
CA ALA A 636 -11.82 -6.11 -21.46
C ALA A 636 -13.20 -6.69 -21.80
N THR A 637 -13.49 -7.94 -21.42
CA THR A 637 -14.76 -8.62 -21.75
C THR A 637 -15.88 -8.35 -20.76
N ASN A 638 -15.54 -8.05 -19.51
CA ASN A 638 -16.45 -7.84 -18.38
C ASN A 638 -15.99 -6.66 -17.52
N PRO A 639 -15.90 -5.44 -18.10
CA PRO A 639 -15.37 -4.27 -17.41
C PRO A 639 -16.18 -3.89 -16.15
N GLU A 640 -17.45 -4.27 -16.07
CA GLU A 640 -18.32 -4.07 -14.90
C GLU A 640 -17.84 -4.77 -13.63
N TRP A 641 -17.03 -5.83 -13.77
CA TRP A 641 -16.43 -6.52 -12.64
C TRP A 641 -15.21 -5.81 -12.06
N PHE A 642 -14.68 -4.78 -12.73
CA PHE A 642 -13.42 -4.11 -12.37
C PHE A 642 -13.62 -2.61 -12.13
N THR A 643 -12.59 -1.96 -11.60
CA THR A 643 -12.57 -0.50 -11.49
C THR A 643 -12.30 0.14 -12.86
N LYS A 644 -12.82 1.35 -13.11
CA LYS A 644 -12.57 2.09 -14.35
C LYS A 644 -11.09 2.27 -14.66
N GLU A 645 -10.27 2.46 -13.64
CA GLU A 645 -8.81 2.60 -13.77
C GLU A 645 -8.17 1.29 -14.26
N ALA A 646 -8.51 0.15 -13.63
CA ALA A 646 -8.00 -1.16 -14.02
C ALA A 646 -8.37 -1.50 -15.48
N THR A 647 -9.64 -1.29 -15.86
CA THR A 647 -10.10 -1.47 -17.24
C THR A 647 -9.34 -0.56 -18.21
N THR A 648 -9.21 0.73 -17.91
CA THR A 648 -8.52 1.69 -18.80
C THR A 648 -7.05 1.31 -19.01
N ASN A 649 -6.35 0.94 -17.93
CA ASN A 649 -4.95 0.52 -18.00
C ASN A 649 -4.79 -0.76 -18.81
N PHE A 650 -5.66 -1.75 -18.58
CA PHE A 650 -5.67 -3.01 -19.33
C PHE A 650 -5.90 -2.80 -20.83
N LEU A 651 -6.92 -2.01 -21.19
CA LEU A 651 -7.23 -1.69 -22.59
C LEU A 651 -6.06 -0.99 -23.30
N ARG A 652 -5.35 -0.10 -22.59
CA ARG A 652 -4.15 0.56 -23.12
C ARG A 652 -3.03 -0.46 -23.41
N GLN A 653 -2.85 -1.46 -22.55
CA GLN A 653 -1.80 -2.46 -22.68
C GLN A 653 -2.14 -3.55 -23.71
N LEU A 654 -3.43 -3.76 -24.03
CA LEU A 654 -3.85 -4.66 -25.12
C LEU A 654 -3.22 -4.34 -26.48
N ARG A 655 -2.78 -3.10 -26.71
CA ARG A 655 -2.02 -2.72 -27.92
C ARG A 655 -0.74 -3.54 -28.12
N HIS A 656 -0.20 -4.13 -27.05
CA HIS A 656 1.02 -4.93 -27.08
C HIS A 656 0.76 -6.39 -27.50
N LEU A 657 -0.47 -6.87 -27.35
CA LEU A 657 -0.88 -8.24 -27.64
C LEU A 657 -0.54 -8.69 -29.08
N PRO A 658 -0.76 -7.88 -30.14
CA PRO A 658 -0.43 -8.26 -31.51
C PRO A 658 1.06 -8.43 -31.80
N SER A 659 1.92 -8.01 -30.88
CA SER A 659 3.37 -8.08 -31.03
C SER A 659 4.00 -9.36 -30.47
N ALA A 660 3.19 -10.24 -29.89
CA ALA A 660 3.61 -11.56 -29.44
C ALA A 660 3.92 -12.47 -30.64
N ASP A 661 5.06 -13.16 -30.60
CA ASP A 661 5.31 -14.31 -31.49
C ASP A 661 4.53 -15.54 -31.00
N HIS A 662 4.39 -15.68 -29.67
CA HIS A 662 3.61 -16.74 -29.04
C HIS A 662 2.93 -16.29 -27.75
N ILE A 663 1.74 -16.82 -27.47
CA ILE A 663 0.99 -16.58 -26.23
C ILE A 663 0.63 -17.91 -25.58
N ILE A 664 1.18 -18.13 -24.39
CA ILE A 664 0.86 -19.25 -23.53
C ILE A 664 -0.38 -18.87 -22.69
N CYS A 665 -1.48 -19.57 -22.90
CA CYS A 665 -2.72 -19.36 -22.15
C CYS A 665 -2.76 -20.33 -20.96
N ILE A 666 -3.16 -19.83 -19.79
CA ILE A 666 -3.15 -20.65 -18.56
C ILE A 666 -4.30 -21.67 -18.49
N SER A 667 -5.22 -21.65 -19.47
CA SER A 667 -6.28 -22.64 -19.66
C SER A 667 -6.77 -22.66 -21.11
N ALA A 668 -7.42 -23.75 -21.53
CA ALA A 668 -8.05 -23.84 -22.85
C ALA A 668 -9.20 -22.84 -22.98
N GLU A 669 -9.94 -22.56 -21.90
CA GLU A 669 -10.94 -21.50 -21.89
C GLU A 669 -10.32 -20.11 -22.10
N THR A 670 -9.14 -19.82 -21.53
CA THR A 670 -8.42 -18.57 -21.79
C THR A 670 -7.99 -18.47 -23.25
N GLU A 671 -7.47 -19.55 -23.83
CA GLU A 671 -7.09 -19.60 -25.24
C GLU A 671 -8.30 -19.35 -26.16
N LYS A 672 -9.42 -20.02 -25.89
CA LYS A 672 -10.67 -19.85 -26.63
C LYS A 672 -11.17 -18.41 -26.56
N ASN A 673 -11.12 -17.79 -25.39
CA ASN A 673 -11.51 -16.39 -25.20
C ASN A 673 -10.57 -15.42 -25.93
N LEU A 674 -9.26 -15.69 -25.93
CA LEU A 674 -8.29 -14.95 -26.72
C LEU A 674 -8.59 -15.04 -28.22
N ARG A 675 -8.83 -16.24 -28.75
CA ARG A 675 -9.16 -16.42 -30.18
C ARG A 675 -10.47 -15.72 -30.57
N ARG A 676 -11.45 -15.67 -29.66
CA ARG A 676 -12.69 -14.91 -29.87
C ARG A 676 -12.47 -13.41 -29.83
N TYR A 677 -11.63 -12.92 -28.91
CA TYR A 677 -11.36 -11.49 -28.72
C TYR A 677 -10.46 -10.91 -29.81
N ALA A 678 -9.43 -11.66 -30.22
CA ALA A 678 -8.43 -11.26 -31.21
C ALA A 678 -8.32 -12.32 -32.33
N PRO A 679 -9.36 -12.47 -33.18
CA PRO A 679 -9.35 -13.48 -34.24
C PRO A 679 -8.29 -13.25 -35.33
N THR A 680 -7.73 -12.04 -35.41
CA THR A 680 -6.67 -11.64 -36.35
C THR A 680 -5.27 -11.68 -35.72
N LEU A 681 -5.13 -12.23 -34.52
CA LEU A 681 -3.83 -12.38 -33.85
C LEU A 681 -2.91 -13.25 -34.73
N LYS A 682 -1.73 -12.71 -35.06
CA LYS A 682 -0.73 -13.42 -35.87
C LYS A 682 0.12 -14.40 -35.06
N GLY A 683 0.36 -14.08 -33.79
CA GLY A 683 1.11 -14.94 -32.88
C GLY A 683 0.42 -16.27 -32.66
N SER A 684 1.20 -17.33 -32.52
CA SER A 684 0.69 -18.67 -32.19
C SER A 684 0.22 -18.70 -30.72
N THR A 685 -0.65 -19.66 -30.38
CA THR A 685 -1.12 -19.83 -29.00
C THR A 685 -1.01 -21.29 -28.57
N SER A 686 -0.79 -21.52 -27.28
CA SER A 686 -0.78 -22.84 -26.64
C SER A 686 -1.44 -22.76 -25.28
N VAL A 687 -1.70 -23.93 -24.67
CA VAL A 687 -2.21 -24.03 -23.30
C VAL A 687 -1.12 -24.62 -22.42
N ALA A 688 -0.79 -23.94 -21.32
CA ALA A 688 0.05 -24.48 -20.26
C ALA A 688 -0.63 -24.23 -18.91
N TYR A 689 -1.11 -25.31 -18.29
CA TYR A 689 -1.71 -25.23 -16.96
C TYR A 689 -0.69 -24.82 -15.90
N LEU A 690 -1.16 -24.10 -14.89
CA LEU A 690 -0.32 -23.67 -13.77
C LEU A 690 -0.05 -24.83 -12.82
N GLY A 691 1.08 -24.76 -12.12
CA GLY A 691 1.43 -25.71 -11.08
C GLY A 691 0.81 -25.36 -9.73
N VAL A 692 0.55 -26.38 -8.90
CA VAL A 692 0.22 -26.25 -7.48
C VAL A 692 1.31 -26.93 -6.65
N ARG A 693 1.67 -26.30 -5.53
CA ARG A 693 2.55 -26.93 -4.54
C ARG A 693 1.75 -27.92 -3.73
N THR A 694 2.20 -29.17 -3.65
CA THR A 694 1.64 -30.14 -2.72
C THR A 694 2.22 -29.89 -1.33
N PRO A 695 1.40 -29.59 -0.31
CA PRO A 695 1.89 -29.41 1.05
C PRO A 695 2.47 -30.72 1.60
N VAL A 696 3.64 -30.64 2.25
CA VAL A 696 4.23 -31.76 3.00
C VAL A 696 3.71 -31.69 4.41
N TRP A 697 3.03 -32.76 4.85
CA TRP A 697 2.39 -32.81 6.16
C TRP A 697 3.25 -33.60 7.14
N ASP A 698 3.61 -32.97 8.26
CA ASP A 698 4.13 -33.72 9.41
C ASP A 698 2.95 -34.28 10.24
N ILE A 699 3.10 -35.46 10.84
CA ILE A 699 2.02 -36.18 11.51
C ILE A 699 1.42 -35.34 12.67
N GLU A 700 2.24 -34.55 13.37
CA GLU A 700 1.80 -33.65 14.44
C GLU A 700 1.05 -32.40 13.93
N SER A 701 1.48 -31.86 12.77
CA SER A 701 0.84 -30.70 12.12
C SER A 701 -0.56 -31.01 11.57
N ALA A 702 -0.89 -32.29 11.41
CA ALA A 702 -2.14 -32.77 10.83
C ALA A 702 -3.35 -32.74 11.79
N VAL A 703 -3.14 -32.47 13.09
CA VAL A 703 -4.18 -32.63 14.14
C VAL A 703 -4.68 -31.29 14.70
N THR A 704 -3.94 -30.20 14.51
CA THR A 704 -4.27 -28.89 15.11
C THR A 704 -5.08 -28.00 14.16
N LYS A 705 -6.35 -27.79 14.48
CA LYS A 705 -7.17 -26.72 13.87
C LYS A 705 -6.61 -25.35 14.28
N PRO A 706 -6.59 -24.33 13.39
CA PRO A 706 -6.20 -22.99 13.79
C PRO A 706 -7.16 -22.41 14.85
N ASP A 707 -6.62 -21.71 15.85
CA ASP A 707 -7.36 -21.19 17.02
C ASP A 707 -8.52 -20.24 16.68
N PHE A 708 -8.52 -19.67 15.48
CA PHE A 708 -9.52 -18.73 14.98
C PHE A 708 -10.60 -19.39 14.09
N THR A 709 -10.58 -20.72 13.94
CA THR A 709 -11.67 -21.45 13.26
C THR A 709 -12.84 -21.70 14.21
N PRO A 710 -14.09 -21.74 13.71
CA PRO A 710 -15.24 -22.13 14.53
C PRO A 710 -15.01 -23.48 15.20
N SER A 711 -15.51 -23.64 16.43
CA SER A 711 -15.47 -24.94 17.13
C SER A 711 -16.24 -26.04 16.39
N GLY A 712 -17.16 -25.66 15.50
CA GLY A 712 -17.96 -26.55 14.66
C GLY A 712 -17.33 -26.93 13.31
N ARG A 713 -18.13 -27.57 12.46
CA ARG A 713 -17.79 -27.85 11.05
C ARG A 713 -17.88 -26.56 10.24
N TYR A 714 -17.03 -26.39 9.23
CA TYR A 714 -17.11 -25.24 8.34
C TYR A 714 -16.85 -25.59 6.87
N MET A 715 -17.41 -24.78 5.99
CA MET A 715 -17.09 -24.73 4.57
C MET A 715 -16.18 -23.53 4.30
N LEU A 716 -15.27 -23.66 3.34
CA LEU A 716 -14.26 -22.65 3.04
C LEU A 716 -14.55 -21.93 1.74
N CYS A 717 -14.53 -20.61 1.72
CA CYS A 717 -14.65 -19.78 0.52
C CYS A 717 -13.44 -18.86 0.40
N ILE A 718 -12.85 -18.76 -0.79
CA ILE A 718 -11.52 -18.15 -0.99
C ILE A 718 -11.54 -17.18 -2.16
N GLY A 719 -11.02 -15.98 -1.94
CA GLY A 719 -10.78 -14.98 -2.96
C GLY A 719 -10.99 -13.56 -2.45
N THR A 720 -10.38 -12.58 -3.13
CA THR A 720 -10.68 -11.15 -2.92
C THR A 720 -12.18 -10.91 -2.99
N LEU A 721 -12.72 -10.07 -2.11
CA LEU A 721 -14.16 -9.78 -2.08
C LEU A 721 -14.56 -8.87 -3.25
N GLU A 722 -14.76 -9.46 -4.43
CA GLU A 722 -15.12 -8.79 -5.69
C GLU A 722 -16.31 -9.50 -6.38
N PRO A 723 -17.02 -8.84 -7.32
CA PRO A 723 -18.26 -9.39 -7.90
C PRO A 723 -18.06 -10.75 -8.58
N ARG A 724 -16.93 -10.91 -9.27
CA ARG A 724 -16.59 -12.11 -10.03
C ARG A 724 -16.43 -13.37 -9.16
N LYS A 725 -15.98 -13.23 -7.90
CA LYS A 725 -15.84 -14.35 -6.95
C LYS A 725 -17.17 -14.81 -6.37
N ASN A 726 -18.24 -14.03 -6.60
CA ASN A 726 -19.62 -14.45 -6.39
C ASN A 726 -19.99 -14.87 -4.95
N LEU A 727 -19.35 -14.23 -3.96
CA LEU A 727 -19.61 -14.52 -2.54
C LEU A 727 -21.09 -14.27 -2.15
N ALA A 728 -21.77 -13.34 -2.82
CA ALA A 728 -23.18 -13.05 -2.55
C ALA A 728 -24.08 -14.30 -2.71
N THR A 729 -23.86 -15.10 -3.76
CA THR A 729 -24.63 -16.34 -3.97
C THR A 729 -24.29 -17.40 -2.94
N VAL A 730 -23.02 -17.49 -2.52
CA VAL A 730 -22.60 -18.38 -1.42
C VAL A 730 -23.32 -18.03 -0.12
N ILE A 731 -23.44 -16.73 0.21
CA ILE A 731 -24.14 -16.27 1.40
C ILE A 731 -25.63 -16.64 1.34
N LYS A 732 -26.29 -16.46 0.19
CA LYS A 732 -27.70 -16.87 0.00
C LYS A 732 -27.88 -18.39 0.16
N ALA A 733 -26.98 -19.19 -0.41
CA ALA A 733 -26.99 -20.64 -0.23
C ALA A 733 -26.77 -21.02 1.24
N MET A 734 -25.90 -20.33 1.97
CA MET A 734 -25.71 -20.51 3.41
C MET A 734 -26.98 -20.16 4.20
N THR A 735 -27.71 -19.09 3.86
CA THR A 735 -29.00 -18.75 4.49
C THR A 735 -30.00 -19.89 4.35
N ARG A 736 -30.06 -20.54 3.19
CA ARG A 736 -30.89 -21.75 2.99
C ARG A 736 -30.38 -22.93 3.80
N LEU A 737 -29.07 -23.14 3.85
CA LEU A 737 -28.47 -24.24 4.61
C LEU A 737 -28.84 -24.15 6.09
N GLN A 738 -28.91 -22.95 6.67
CA GLN A 738 -29.33 -22.75 8.07
C GLN A 738 -30.80 -23.14 8.34
N GLN A 739 -31.62 -23.34 7.30
CA GLN A 739 -33.01 -23.81 7.42
C GLN A 739 -33.13 -25.34 7.34
N THR A 740 -32.00 -26.07 7.26
CA THR A 740 -31.93 -27.54 7.23
C THR A 740 -31.41 -28.11 8.56
N GLU A 741 -31.24 -29.43 8.69
CA GLU A 741 -30.58 -30.02 9.86
C GLU A 741 -29.11 -29.61 10.04
N PHE A 742 -28.48 -28.94 9.06
CA PHE A 742 -27.08 -28.51 9.08
C PHE A 742 -26.86 -27.07 9.54
N ALA A 743 -27.77 -26.54 10.37
CA ALA A 743 -27.64 -25.20 10.96
C ALA A 743 -26.41 -25.05 11.90
N ASP A 744 -25.67 -26.12 12.21
CA ASP A 744 -24.41 -26.05 12.96
C ASP A 744 -23.20 -25.65 12.10
N VAL A 745 -23.32 -25.68 10.77
CA VAL A 745 -22.20 -25.44 9.85
C VAL A 745 -21.92 -23.94 9.66
N HIS A 746 -20.64 -23.59 9.73
CA HIS A 746 -20.16 -22.22 9.50
C HIS A 746 -19.56 -22.04 8.10
N LEU A 747 -19.47 -20.79 7.65
CA LEU A 747 -18.70 -20.39 6.45
C LEU A 747 -17.45 -19.63 6.89
N VAL A 748 -16.27 -20.10 6.49
CA VAL A 748 -15.00 -19.38 6.65
C VAL A 748 -14.63 -18.75 5.33
N VAL A 749 -14.44 -17.43 5.31
CA VAL A 749 -14.09 -16.65 4.12
C VAL A 749 -12.68 -16.11 4.25
N VAL A 750 -11.81 -16.47 3.31
CA VAL A 750 -10.42 -16.04 3.23
C VAL A 750 -10.22 -15.18 1.98
N GLY A 751 -9.66 -13.99 2.17
CA GLY A 751 -9.37 -13.05 1.09
C GLY A 751 -9.44 -11.60 1.55
N ALA A 752 -8.66 -10.73 0.90
CA ALA A 752 -8.67 -9.30 1.18
C ALA A 752 -10.01 -8.65 0.79
N SER A 753 -10.37 -7.56 1.46
CA SER A 753 -11.49 -6.71 1.04
C SER A 753 -11.26 -6.21 -0.39
N GLY A 754 -12.26 -6.38 -1.26
CA GLY A 754 -12.21 -5.96 -2.65
C GLY A 754 -13.14 -4.78 -2.93
N TRP A 755 -13.82 -4.81 -4.07
CA TRP A 755 -14.61 -3.70 -4.61
C TRP A 755 -15.99 -4.18 -5.08
N ASN A 756 -16.92 -3.24 -5.27
CA ASN A 756 -18.22 -3.46 -5.92
C ASN A 756 -19.08 -4.62 -5.37
N VAL A 757 -18.86 -5.04 -4.12
CA VAL A 757 -19.66 -6.08 -3.46
C VAL A 757 -20.62 -5.45 -2.46
N ASN A 758 -21.88 -5.89 -2.48
CA ASN A 758 -22.88 -5.58 -1.46
C ASN A 758 -23.63 -6.87 -1.12
N PHE A 759 -23.31 -7.45 0.03
CA PHE A 759 -23.97 -8.64 0.59
C PHE A 759 -24.26 -8.46 2.10
N ALA A 760 -24.25 -7.20 2.56
CA ALA A 760 -24.35 -6.85 3.97
C ALA A 760 -25.69 -7.26 4.58
N GLU A 761 -26.77 -7.11 3.83
CA GLU A 761 -28.12 -7.48 4.26
C GLU A 761 -28.26 -9.00 4.37
N GLU A 762 -27.76 -9.75 3.39
CA GLU A 762 -27.78 -11.21 3.40
C GLU A 762 -26.89 -11.78 4.51
N ALA A 763 -25.69 -11.21 4.71
CA ALA A 763 -24.78 -11.62 5.78
C ALA A 763 -25.36 -11.34 7.18
N LYS A 764 -26.18 -10.30 7.35
CA LYS A 764 -26.86 -9.99 8.63
C LYS A 764 -27.79 -11.12 9.08
N SER A 765 -28.41 -11.85 8.14
CA SER A 765 -29.27 -13.00 8.46
C SER A 765 -28.49 -14.21 9.02
N LEU A 766 -27.16 -14.16 8.94
CA LEU A 766 -26.23 -15.23 9.28
C LEU A 766 -25.26 -14.82 10.41
N ASP A 767 -25.70 -13.96 11.33
CA ASP A 767 -24.86 -13.46 12.43
C ASP A 767 -24.21 -14.61 13.22
N GLY A 768 -22.89 -14.52 13.42
CA GLY A 768 -22.07 -15.57 14.02
C GLY A 768 -21.84 -16.86 13.19
N LYS A 769 -22.40 -16.96 11.98
CA LYS A 769 -22.22 -18.14 11.07
C LYS A 769 -21.17 -17.94 10.00
N ILE A 770 -20.77 -16.71 9.72
CA ILE A 770 -19.72 -16.39 8.75
C ILE A 770 -18.52 -15.81 9.48
N VAL A 771 -17.32 -16.34 9.22
CA VAL A 771 -16.06 -15.86 9.76
C VAL A 771 -15.19 -15.34 8.63
N PHE A 772 -14.94 -14.03 8.62
CA PHE A 772 -14.04 -13.38 7.67
C PHE A 772 -12.65 -13.31 8.27
N LEU A 773 -11.67 -13.97 7.64
CA LEU A 773 -10.29 -14.00 8.12
C LEU A 773 -9.40 -12.96 7.44
N GLY A 774 -9.85 -12.34 6.34
CA GLY A 774 -9.00 -11.46 5.54
C GLY A 774 -7.91 -12.25 4.82
N HIS A 775 -6.75 -11.63 4.61
CA HIS A 775 -5.57 -12.33 4.09
C HIS A 775 -4.92 -13.18 5.19
N VAL A 776 -4.49 -14.39 4.83
CA VAL A 776 -3.76 -15.32 5.71
C VAL A 776 -2.56 -15.87 4.96
N GLU A 777 -1.50 -16.22 5.70
CA GLU A 777 -0.30 -16.85 5.15
C GLU A 777 -0.59 -18.24 4.57
N ASP A 778 0.23 -18.69 3.62
CA ASP A 778 0.05 -19.97 2.91
C ASP A 778 -0.04 -21.15 3.89
N GLU A 779 0.81 -21.22 4.93
CA GLU A 779 0.78 -22.30 5.93
C GLU A 779 -0.57 -22.39 6.66
N VAL A 780 -1.18 -21.25 6.93
CA VAL A 780 -2.52 -21.18 7.54
C VAL A 780 -3.58 -21.60 6.53
N LEU A 781 -3.46 -21.13 5.29
CA LEU A 781 -4.40 -21.45 4.21
C LEU A 781 -4.47 -22.96 3.96
N TRP A 782 -3.33 -23.65 3.93
CA TRP A 782 -3.25 -25.11 3.79
C TRP A 782 -3.98 -25.84 4.93
N LYS A 783 -3.82 -25.39 6.19
CA LYS A 783 -4.55 -25.96 7.34
C LYS A 783 -6.05 -25.73 7.22
N LEU A 784 -6.46 -24.57 6.70
CA LEU A 784 -7.87 -24.23 6.49
C LEU A 784 -8.50 -25.11 5.41
N TYR A 785 -7.83 -25.35 4.29
CA TYR A 785 -8.29 -26.29 3.27
C TYR A 785 -8.53 -27.65 3.88
N ARG A 786 -7.49 -28.22 4.51
CA ARG A 786 -7.51 -29.59 5.04
C ARG A 786 -8.59 -29.83 6.08
N SER A 787 -8.91 -28.80 6.88
CA SER A 787 -9.89 -28.91 7.98
C SER A 787 -11.32 -28.58 7.57
N ALA A 788 -11.55 -28.06 6.35
CA ALA A 788 -12.87 -27.73 5.84
C ALA A 788 -13.65 -29.00 5.43
N VAL A 789 -14.97 -28.95 5.53
CA VAL A 789 -15.86 -29.98 4.96
C VAL A 789 -15.72 -30.01 3.43
N CYS A 790 -15.71 -28.83 2.83
CA CYS A 790 -15.43 -28.62 1.42
C CYS A 790 -15.03 -27.17 1.17
N THR A 791 -14.42 -26.92 0.02
CA THR A 791 -14.23 -25.59 -0.53
C THR A 791 -15.40 -25.24 -1.45
N VAL A 792 -15.98 -24.06 -1.28
CA VAL A 792 -17.05 -23.49 -2.08
C VAL A 792 -16.50 -22.31 -2.89
N PHE A 793 -16.33 -22.52 -4.19
CA PHE A 793 -15.71 -21.56 -5.11
C PHE A 793 -16.53 -21.35 -6.40
N PRO A 794 -17.77 -20.81 -6.33
CA PRO A 794 -18.66 -20.67 -7.47
C PRO A 794 -18.41 -19.35 -8.22
N SER A 795 -17.16 -19.04 -8.55
CA SER A 795 -16.82 -17.84 -9.33
C SER A 795 -17.63 -17.77 -10.63
N LEU A 796 -17.92 -16.56 -11.11
CA LEU A 796 -18.55 -16.35 -12.42
C LEU A 796 -17.56 -16.64 -13.57
N ALA A 797 -16.28 -16.30 -13.37
CA ALA A 797 -15.21 -16.60 -14.32
C ALA A 797 -13.83 -16.59 -13.65
N GLU A 798 -12.91 -17.43 -14.11
CA GLU A 798 -11.50 -17.47 -13.71
C GLU A 798 -10.61 -17.77 -14.92
N GLY A 799 -9.37 -17.30 -14.90
CA GLY A 799 -8.36 -17.72 -15.87
C GLY A 799 -7.90 -19.17 -15.66
N PHE A 800 -7.82 -19.61 -14.41
CA PHE A 800 -7.42 -20.98 -14.04
C PHE A 800 -8.20 -21.52 -12.83
N GLY A 801 -8.14 -20.83 -11.70
CA GLY A 801 -8.84 -21.25 -10.47
C GLY A 801 -7.96 -22.00 -9.48
N PHE A 802 -6.87 -21.35 -9.03
CA PHE A 802 -5.99 -21.86 -7.98
C PHE A 802 -6.72 -22.51 -6.79
N PRO A 803 -7.80 -21.92 -6.24
CA PRO A 803 -8.48 -22.52 -5.09
C PRO A 803 -9.01 -23.94 -5.32
N ILE A 804 -9.30 -24.32 -6.57
CA ILE A 804 -9.74 -25.68 -6.93
C ILE A 804 -8.57 -26.65 -6.77
N VAL A 805 -7.43 -26.37 -7.42
CA VAL A 805 -6.27 -27.27 -7.40
C VAL A 805 -5.59 -27.32 -6.04
N GLU A 806 -5.66 -26.25 -5.25
CA GLU A 806 -5.17 -26.22 -3.87
C GLU A 806 -6.04 -27.06 -2.93
N SER A 807 -7.36 -27.01 -3.11
CA SER A 807 -8.28 -27.91 -2.39
C SER A 807 -7.99 -29.37 -2.72
N PHE A 808 -7.82 -29.67 -4.00
CA PHE A 808 -7.44 -31.01 -4.46
C PHE A 808 -6.11 -31.47 -3.86
N ALA A 809 -5.07 -30.64 -3.89
CA ALA A 809 -3.77 -30.95 -3.28
C ALA A 809 -3.83 -31.12 -1.75
N SER A 810 -4.86 -30.55 -1.11
CA SER A 810 -5.11 -30.67 0.33
C SER A 810 -5.99 -31.87 0.71
N GLY A 811 -6.57 -32.57 -0.28
CA GLY A 811 -7.55 -33.63 -0.05
C GLY A 811 -8.92 -33.11 0.38
N THR A 812 -9.28 -31.89 -0.02
CA THR A 812 -10.53 -31.23 0.34
C THR A 812 -11.51 -31.28 -0.84
N PRO A 813 -12.74 -31.78 -0.65
CA PRO A 813 -13.77 -31.76 -1.69
C PRO A 813 -14.10 -30.34 -2.15
N VAL A 814 -14.48 -30.18 -3.43
CA VAL A 814 -14.77 -28.87 -4.02
C VAL A 814 -16.19 -28.82 -4.57
N ILE A 815 -16.88 -27.72 -4.31
CA ILE A 815 -18.07 -27.27 -5.04
C ILE A 815 -17.66 -26.03 -5.83
N THR A 816 -17.80 -26.07 -7.16
CA THR A 816 -17.36 -24.98 -8.05
C THR A 816 -18.32 -24.76 -9.21
N SER A 817 -18.15 -23.65 -9.89
CA SER A 817 -18.97 -23.25 -11.04
C SER A 817 -18.77 -24.19 -12.24
N ASN A 818 -19.85 -24.45 -12.97
CA ASN A 818 -19.85 -25.14 -14.26
C ASN A 818 -19.47 -24.22 -15.45
N LEU A 819 -19.09 -22.97 -15.19
CA LEU A 819 -18.69 -21.97 -16.18
C LEU A 819 -17.16 -21.83 -16.27
N SER A 820 -16.70 -21.17 -17.33
CA SER A 820 -15.31 -20.73 -17.52
C SER A 820 -14.27 -21.86 -17.31
N SER A 821 -13.04 -21.52 -16.91
CA SER A 821 -11.97 -22.50 -16.67
C SER A 821 -12.23 -23.44 -15.49
N MET A 822 -13.15 -23.09 -14.58
CA MET A 822 -13.45 -23.91 -13.42
C MET A 822 -13.93 -25.31 -13.80
N LYS A 823 -14.79 -25.42 -14.82
CA LYS A 823 -15.25 -26.72 -15.34
C LYS A 823 -14.11 -27.56 -15.89
N GLU A 824 -13.18 -26.93 -16.62
CA GLU A 824 -11.99 -27.56 -17.19
C GLU A 824 -11.05 -28.06 -16.09
N ILE A 825 -10.74 -27.19 -15.12
CA ILE A 825 -9.80 -27.50 -14.04
C ILE A 825 -10.38 -28.49 -13.04
N ALA A 826 -11.69 -28.46 -12.77
CA ALA A 826 -12.33 -29.39 -11.85
C ALA A 826 -12.67 -30.76 -12.47
N GLY A 827 -13.01 -30.81 -13.75
CA GLY A 827 -13.46 -32.04 -14.41
C GLY A 827 -14.66 -32.67 -13.70
N GLU A 828 -14.62 -33.99 -13.52
CA GLU A 828 -15.64 -34.77 -12.78
C GLU A 828 -15.31 -34.95 -11.28
N ASP A 829 -14.22 -34.32 -10.83
CA ASP A 829 -13.61 -34.53 -9.52
C ASP A 829 -14.06 -33.49 -8.48
N ALA A 830 -14.97 -32.59 -8.86
CA ALA A 830 -15.71 -31.66 -8.01
C ALA A 830 -17.21 -31.73 -8.30
N ILE A 831 -18.03 -31.15 -7.41
CA ILE A 831 -19.44 -30.90 -7.72
C ILE A 831 -19.53 -29.59 -8.50
N LEU A 832 -19.98 -29.68 -9.76
CA LEU A 832 -20.22 -28.52 -10.61
C LEU A 832 -21.66 -28.02 -10.42
N VAL A 833 -21.82 -26.72 -10.17
CA VAL A 833 -23.12 -26.07 -9.99
C VAL A 833 -23.30 -24.89 -10.94
N ASP A 834 -24.54 -24.47 -11.15
CA ASP A 834 -24.79 -23.14 -11.72
C ASP A 834 -24.45 -22.07 -10.67
N PRO A 835 -23.46 -21.19 -10.91
CA PRO A 835 -23.05 -20.18 -9.94
C PRO A 835 -24.11 -19.10 -9.69
N LEU A 836 -25.18 -19.02 -10.48
CA LEU A 836 -26.27 -18.06 -10.28
C LEU A 836 -27.48 -18.66 -9.55
N ASP A 837 -27.49 -19.97 -9.28
CA ASP A 837 -28.56 -20.66 -8.56
C ASP A 837 -28.13 -20.99 -7.12
N ASP A 838 -28.54 -20.15 -6.16
CA ASP A 838 -28.28 -20.37 -4.75
C ASP A 838 -28.94 -21.64 -4.17
N ALA A 839 -30.02 -22.13 -4.79
CA ALA A 839 -30.64 -23.40 -4.41
C ALA A 839 -29.82 -24.59 -4.89
N ASP A 840 -29.22 -24.53 -6.08
CA ASP A 840 -28.30 -25.55 -6.58
C ASP A 840 -27.04 -25.66 -5.72
N LEU A 841 -26.46 -24.51 -5.39
CA LEU A 841 -25.33 -24.43 -4.48
C LEU A 841 -25.66 -25.01 -3.10
N CYS A 842 -26.84 -24.69 -2.55
CA CYS A 842 -27.31 -25.27 -1.28
C CYS A 842 -27.52 -26.79 -1.36
N ARG A 843 -28.06 -27.32 -2.48
CA ARG A 843 -28.21 -28.78 -2.67
C ARG A 843 -26.86 -29.48 -2.69
N ALA A 844 -25.86 -28.90 -3.36
CA ALA A 844 -24.51 -29.43 -3.38
C ALA A 844 -23.87 -29.42 -1.97
N MET A 845 -24.06 -28.34 -1.21
CA MET A 845 -23.61 -28.24 0.19
C MET A 845 -24.24 -29.34 1.07
N VAL A 846 -25.57 -29.51 0.99
CA VAL A 846 -26.31 -30.55 1.72
C VAL A 846 -25.85 -31.95 1.33
N SER A 847 -25.66 -32.21 0.03
CA SER A 847 -25.18 -33.50 -0.50
C SER A 847 -23.88 -33.95 0.17
N LEU A 848 -22.87 -33.06 0.27
CA LEU A 848 -21.60 -33.37 0.94
C LEU A 848 -21.73 -33.52 2.46
N LEU A 849 -22.62 -32.75 3.09
CA LEU A 849 -22.85 -32.82 4.54
C LEU A 849 -23.60 -34.09 4.96
N SER A 850 -24.55 -34.55 4.15
CA SER A 850 -25.36 -35.75 4.38
C SER A 850 -24.64 -37.04 3.97
N ASN A 851 -23.67 -36.97 3.05
CA ASN A 851 -22.96 -38.14 2.52
C ASN A 851 -21.42 -38.01 2.62
N PRO A 852 -20.85 -38.35 3.79
CA PRO A 852 -19.39 -38.29 3.99
C PRO A 852 -18.58 -39.19 3.03
N ASP A 853 -19.14 -40.30 2.56
CA ASP A 853 -18.44 -41.21 1.64
C ASP A 853 -18.29 -40.60 0.23
N GLN A 854 -19.29 -39.85 -0.23
CA GLN A 854 -19.17 -39.05 -1.46
C GLN A 854 -18.08 -37.99 -1.32
N GLY A 855 -18.02 -37.30 -0.17
CA GLY A 855 -16.94 -36.36 0.13
C GLY A 855 -15.57 -37.02 0.09
N ARG A 856 -15.41 -38.19 0.73
CA ARG A 856 -14.15 -38.94 0.70
C ARG A 856 -13.75 -39.37 -0.72
N ALA A 857 -14.71 -39.85 -1.52
CA ALA A 857 -14.46 -40.24 -2.90
C ALA A 857 -13.99 -39.05 -3.76
N LEU A 858 -14.62 -37.87 -3.61
CA LEU A 858 -14.21 -36.65 -4.28
C LEU A 858 -12.82 -36.18 -3.83
N ALA A 859 -12.50 -36.26 -2.53
CA ALA A 859 -11.18 -35.94 -2.02
C ALA A 859 -10.07 -36.82 -2.63
N ILE A 860 -10.30 -38.14 -2.71
CA ILE A 860 -9.33 -39.09 -3.31
C ILE A 860 -9.11 -38.79 -4.79
N ARG A 861 -10.19 -38.58 -5.56
CA ARG A 861 -10.09 -38.24 -6.98
C ARG A 861 -9.44 -36.87 -7.19
N GLY A 862 -9.77 -35.89 -6.35
CA GLY A 862 -9.13 -34.58 -6.34
C GLY A 862 -7.62 -34.68 -6.15
N LEU A 863 -7.14 -35.44 -5.15
CA LEU A 863 -5.71 -35.68 -4.94
C LEU A 863 -5.03 -36.27 -6.19
N GLN A 864 -5.66 -37.24 -6.85
CA GLN A 864 -5.17 -37.81 -8.10
C GLN A 864 -5.08 -36.75 -9.21
N ARG A 865 -6.13 -35.94 -9.36
CA ARG A 865 -6.20 -34.85 -10.34
C ARG A 865 -5.16 -33.76 -10.08
N ALA A 866 -4.83 -33.45 -8.82
CA ALA A 866 -3.81 -32.46 -8.48
C ALA A 866 -2.43 -32.77 -9.11
N HIS A 867 -2.10 -34.05 -9.35
CA HIS A 867 -0.86 -34.44 -10.05
C HIS A 867 -0.82 -34.04 -11.53
N GLU A 868 -1.96 -33.68 -12.12
CA GLU A 868 -2.02 -33.08 -13.46
C GLU A 868 -1.53 -31.63 -13.46
N PHE A 869 -1.66 -30.94 -12.33
CA PHE A 869 -1.28 -29.55 -12.14
C PHE A 869 0.04 -29.43 -11.36
N SER A 870 1.04 -30.24 -11.70
CA SER A 870 2.35 -30.14 -11.07
C SER A 870 3.20 -29.06 -11.71
N TRP A 871 4.08 -28.45 -10.91
CA TRP A 871 5.06 -27.48 -11.36
C TRP A 871 5.97 -28.01 -12.47
N GLY A 872 6.40 -29.28 -12.39
CA GLY A 872 7.21 -29.91 -13.45
C GLY A 872 6.47 -30.04 -14.79
N LYS A 873 5.15 -30.33 -14.78
CA LYS A 873 4.33 -30.31 -16.00
C LYS A 873 4.18 -28.90 -16.55
N CYS A 874 3.90 -27.92 -15.68
CA CYS A 874 3.83 -26.51 -16.05
C CYS A 874 5.11 -26.06 -16.76
N LEU A 875 6.27 -26.28 -16.14
CA LEU A 875 7.58 -25.93 -16.70
C LEU A 875 7.83 -26.64 -18.04
N SER A 876 7.60 -27.96 -18.11
CA SER A 876 7.80 -28.74 -19.33
C SER A 876 6.98 -28.22 -20.52
N SER A 877 5.74 -27.76 -20.29
CA SER A 877 4.92 -27.14 -21.33
C SER A 877 5.52 -25.82 -21.81
N HIS A 878 5.93 -24.93 -20.89
CA HIS A 878 6.55 -23.64 -21.25
C HIS A 878 7.84 -23.84 -22.05
N VAL A 879 8.70 -24.75 -21.59
CA VAL A 879 10.00 -25.04 -22.20
C VAL A 879 9.85 -25.64 -23.59
N SER A 880 8.86 -26.51 -23.79
CA SER A 880 8.57 -27.07 -25.11
C SER A 880 8.17 -25.97 -26.10
N GLU A 881 7.38 -24.99 -25.66
CA GLU A 881 7.03 -23.83 -26.49
C GLU A 881 8.21 -22.89 -26.73
N PHE A 882 9.08 -22.68 -25.74
CA PHE A 882 10.30 -21.91 -25.95
C PHE A 882 11.21 -22.56 -27.00
N VAL A 883 11.42 -23.88 -26.92
CA VAL A 883 12.23 -24.61 -27.91
C VAL A 883 11.58 -24.54 -29.29
N ARG A 884 10.25 -24.68 -29.39
CA ARG A 884 9.51 -24.57 -30.66
C ARG A 884 9.64 -23.18 -31.28
N VAL A 885 9.36 -22.12 -30.52
CA VAL A 885 9.44 -20.73 -30.99
C VAL A 885 10.86 -20.36 -31.42
N TYR A 886 11.87 -20.86 -30.71
CA TYR A 886 13.28 -20.65 -31.07
C TYR A 886 13.68 -21.38 -32.36
N GLN A 887 13.13 -22.57 -32.62
CA GLN A 887 13.40 -23.33 -33.86
C GLN A 887 12.71 -22.75 -35.10
N GLU A 888 11.59 -22.04 -34.92
CA GLU A 888 10.86 -21.33 -35.97
C GLU A 888 11.48 -19.98 -36.37
N ALA A 889 12.43 -19.47 -35.56
CA ALA A 889 13.17 -18.23 -35.78
C ALA A 889 14.39 -18.45 -36.67
#